data_AF-A0A8T4Y3B5-F1
#
_entry.id   AF-A0A8T4Y3B5-F1
#
_cell.length_a   1.000
_cell.length_b   1.000
_cell.length_c   1.000
_cell.angle_alpha   90.00
_cell.angle_beta   90.00
_cell.angle_gamma   90.00
#
_symmetry.space_group_name_H-M   'P 1'
#
loop_
_entity.id
_entity.type
_entity.pdbx_description
1 polymer ?
#
loop_
_entity_poly.entity_id
_entity_poly.type
_entity_poly.pdbx_seq_one_letter_code
_entity_poly.pdbx_strand_id
1 'polypeptide(L)'
;MSRIRKGFSNQVFQVLSSPIRFEVLRLLRLNRTLTYSEIMDRLGLEPTRHAGKFAYHLRSLIKARLIEKTDDGKTYRLTDLGIRVLEFAQELNEYLLKKAGKLLVRSSRMAIEEFDRFRIVSSLVKEAQVPLDLAESISLEVERRLVNLQVKYLTAPLIREIVNAVLIEKGLEEYRHRLTRLGLPVYDVIKTFEKASMMKMHVEDVRGIAGEAVLREYTLLNVLPRDVADAYLSGDIHLELLGSWILRPDIIQHDIRLILAGKFPSLPSKSPATLTSALNRLRIAAYNSSFEVNLDQGFDMFNVFLAPFIRGKRAVEVKRALQMFIESLRIPSTLNVNFGLEIGLNQTMENLKTPSGGEVYGDYQDEVLTFTQAFIDVLKKGFSRIPLCNLNLIVKIRESSLKGEWVELMKNLHDAMKLGIPIIVANLTDVNDNISFSSCGFKFEPFSEWEVETLAVPMIADVSINMPRLAQISKGNDERLWENLQKTMDKAIEAIRIRRGALENRIKEGLLPTISQPDDPYIRFKAIFSSLGLIGLNEATIIHTGADLLNASSQATMLKTLRRIRSYLDAGRDRIGLTSICGEEGSSRLVNLDLNNYGKSILNSQGFRREPYYTDVCIVPLEYNIPLSKRLEIEEKAGSIMNYGTLPVIEVNSNEVDCEMLFKTTLYILSKHKQLRCFTYSTFTTYCKRCSKVFESYWDRCPKCQNIATVIQYGRTPPLVKPIYRWTVEKRANMPFRKTYGVKDFEPLISILSSA
;
A
#
# COMPACT_ATOMS: atom_id res chain seq x y z
N MET A 1 -41.83 -35.49 -59.57
CA MET A 1 -42.09 -35.18 -58.14
C MET A 1 -42.01 -33.67 -57.76
N SER A 2 -42.03 -32.70 -58.71
CA SER A 2 -41.86 -31.26 -58.36
C SER A 2 -43.12 -30.37 -58.44
N ARG A 3 -44.23 -30.82 -59.03
CA ARG A 3 -45.50 -30.04 -59.06
C ARG A 3 -46.41 -30.25 -57.84
N ILE A 4 -46.30 -31.38 -57.14
CA ILE A 4 -47.17 -31.73 -55.99
C ILE A 4 -46.75 -31.01 -54.69
N ARG A 5 -45.47 -30.61 -54.54
CA ARG A 5 -44.98 -29.94 -53.31
C ARG A 5 -45.21 -28.42 -53.27
N LYS A 6 -45.21 -27.71 -54.41
CA LYS A 6 -45.37 -26.23 -54.46
C LYS A 6 -46.78 -25.75 -54.08
N GLY A 7 -47.81 -26.56 -54.32
CA GLY A 7 -49.20 -26.21 -53.95
C GLY A 7 -49.50 -26.42 -52.46
N PHE A 8 -48.87 -27.41 -51.83
CA PHE A 8 -49.18 -27.82 -50.46
C PHE A 8 -48.74 -26.78 -49.42
N SER A 9 -47.54 -26.20 -49.57
CA SER A 9 -47.06 -25.13 -48.68
C SER A 9 -47.93 -23.88 -48.79
N ASN A 10 -48.30 -23.47 -50.01
CA ASN A 10 -49.19 -22.32 -50.23
C ASN A 10 -50.57 -22.53 -49.62
N GLN A 11 -51.10 -23.76 -49.68
CA GLN A 11 -52.37 -24.11 -49.06
C GLN A 11 -52.29 -24.01 -47.53
N VAL A 12 -51.20 -24.45 -46.91
CA VAL A 12 -50.99 -24.30 -45.46
C VAL A 12 -50.90 -22.82 -45.07
N PHE A 13 -50.11 -22.00 -45.77
CA PHE A 13 -49.99 -20.56 -45.47
C PHE A 13 -51.30 -19.78 -45.70
N GLN A 14 -52.07 -20.09 -46.76
CA GLN A 14 -53.41 -19.52 -46.97
C GLN A 14 -54.41 -19.92 -45.87
N VAL A 15 -54.21 -21.08 -45.23
CA VAL A 15 -55.06 -21.53 -44.15
C VAL A 15 -54.71 -20.84 -42.83
N LEU A 16 -53.43 -20.57 -42.59
CA LEU A 16 -52.95 -19.88 -41.40
C LEU A 16 -53.17 -18.36 -41.42
N SER A 17 -53.38 -17.75 -42.59
CA SER A 17 -53.62 -16.30 -42.70
C SER A 17 -54.89 -15.79 -42.01
N SER A 18 -55.75 -16.69 -41.52
CA SER A 18 -56.95 -16.34 -40.77
C SER A 18 -56.68 -16.41 -39.26
N PRO A 19 -56.92 -15.32 -38.51
CA PRO A 19 -56.72 -15.29 -37.06
C PRO A 19 -57.49 -16.39 -36.32
N ILE A 20 -58.75 -16.63 -36.72
CA ILE A 20 -59.61 -17.64 -36.10
C ILE A 20 -59.01 -19.06 -36.27
N ARG A 21 -58.54 -19.40 -37.47
CA ARG A 21 -57.94 -20.72 -37.74
C ARG A 21 -56.63 -20.92 -36.98
N PHE A 22 -55.85 -19.85 -36.82
CA PHE A 22 -54.61 -19.88 -36.05
C PHE A 22 -54.89 -20.08 -34.55
N GLU A 23 -55.90 -19.41 -33.99
CA GLU A 23 -56.29 -19.60 -32.58
C GLU A 23 -56.86 -20.99 -32.31
N VAL A 24 -57.58 -21.60 -33.25
CA VAL A 24 -57.98 -23.01 -33.14
C VAL A 24 -56.77 -23.93 -32.94
N LEU A 25 -55.68 -23.71 -33.69
CA LEU A 25 -54.46 -24.52 -33.54
C LEU A 25 -53.80 -24.33 -32.16
N ARG A 26 -53.78 -23.09 -31.64
CA ARG A 26 -53.29 -22.78 -30.29
C ARG A 26 -54.12 -23.45 -29.20
N LEU A 27 -55.44 -23.36 -29.29
CA LEU A 27 -56.36 -24.00 -28.35
C LEU A 27 -56.18 -25.52 -28.32
N LEU A 28 -56.02 -26.16 -29.48
CA LEU A 28 -55.79 -27.59 -29.58
C LEU A 28 -54.40 -28.01 -29.07
N ARG A 29 -53.37 -27.16 -29.20
CA ARG A 29 -52.05 -27.40 -28.58
C ARG A 29 -52.14 -27.43 -27.06
N LEU A 30 -52.89 -26.51 -26.47
CA LEU A 30 -53.04 -26.39 -25.02
C LEU A 30 -53.88 -27.52 -24.41
N ASN A 31 -54.93 -27.97 -25.11
CA ASN A 31 -55.94 -28.87 -24.53
C ASN A 31 -55.91 -30.30 -25.07
N ARG A 32 -54.97 -30.62 -25.97
CA ARG A 32 -54.78 -31.90 -26.69
C ARG A 32 -55.94 -32.28 -27.62
N THR A 33 -57.18 -32.31 -27.12
CA THR A 33 -58.40 -32.65 -27.87
C THR A 33 -59.56 -31.78 -27.41
N LEU A 34 -60.35 -31.23 -28.35
CA LEU A 34 -61.56 -30.45 -28.02
C LEU A 34 -62.72 -30.78 -28.98
N THR A 35 -63.94 -30.78 -28.49
CA THR A 35 -65.17 -30.87 -29.29
C THR A 35 -65.44 -29.60 -30.07
N TYR A 36 -66.32 -29.68 -31.08
CA TYR A 36 -66.76 -28.51 -31.85
C TYR A 36 -67.28 -27.37 -30.97
N SER A 37 -68.13 -27.69 -29.98
CA SER A 37 -68.74 -26.70 -29.09
C SER A 37 -67.73 -26.06 -28.15
N GLU A 38 -66.78 -26.84 -27.61
CA GLU A 38 -65.73 -26.32 -26.72
C GLU A 38 -64.77 -25.38 -27.44
N ILE A 39 -64.45 -25.63 -28.71
CA ILE A 39 -63.59 -24.72 -29.47
C ILE A 39 -64.34 -23.40 -29.77
N MET A 40 -65.63 -23.46 -30.10
CA MET A 40 -66.42 -22.23 -30.31
C MET A 40 -66.53 -21.39 -29.04
N ASP A 41 -66.84 -22.03 -27.91
CA ASP A 41 -67.01 -21.37 -26.61
C ASP A 41 -65.71 -20.65 -26.20
N ARG A 42 -64.57 -21.34 -26.30
CA ARG A 42 -63.25 -20.77 -25.96
C ARG A 42 -62.77 -19.68 -26.92
N LEU A 43 -63.32 -19.61 -28.14
CA LEU A 43 -63.08 -18.52 -29.08
C LEU A 43 -64.08 -17.36 -28.92
N GLY A 44 -65.03 -17.46 -27.97
CA GLY A 44 -66.08 -16.45 -27.76
C GLY A 44 -67.05 -16.35 -28.94
N LEU A 45 -67.26 -17.43 -29.68
CA LEU A 45 -68.11 -17.45 -30.88
C LEU A 45 -69.53 -17.94 -30.56
N GLU A 46 -70.51 -17.04 -30.71
CA GLU A 46 -71.95 -17.33 -30.58
C GLU A 46 -72.42 -18.49 -31.50
N PRO A 47 -72.95 -19.61 -30.95
CA PRO A 47 -73.36 -20.78 -31.73
C PRO A 47 -74.44 -20.52 -32.77
N THR A 48 -75.40 -19.64 -32.48
CA THR A 48 -76.54 -19.32 -33.36
C THR A 48 -76.12 -18.46 -34.56
N ARG A 49 -75.06 -17.65 -34.40
CA ARG A 49 -74.61 -16.69 -35.42
C ARG A 49 -73.40 -17.17 -36.22
N HIS A 50 -72.52 -17.97 -35.60
CA HIS A 50 -71.20 -18.28 -36.16
C HIS A 50 -71.00 -19.74 -36.55
N ALA A 51 -71.93 -20.65 -36.25
CA ALA A 51 -71.73 -22.09 -36.51
C ALA A 51 -71.39 -22.41 -37.97
N GLY A 52 -72.13 -21.87 -38.96
CA GLY A 52 -71.86 -22.16 -40.37
C GLY A 52 -70.47 -21.72 -40.83
N LYS A 53 -70.03 -20.53 -40.38
CA LYS A 53 -68.72 -19.94 -40.71
C LYS A 53 -67.59 -20.62 -39.94
N PHE A 54 -67.82 -21.03 -38.69
CA PHE A 54 -66.84 -21.75 -37.89
C PHE A 54 -66.61 -23.18 -38.40
N ALA A 55 -67.66 -23.89 -38.83
CA ALA A 55 -67.53 -25.17 -39.51
C ALA A 55 -66.66 -25.08 -40.79
N TYR A 56 -66.71 -23.94 -41.50
CA TYR A 56 -65.81 -23.70 -42.64
C TYR A 56 -64.33 -23.58 -42.21
N HIS A 57 -64.05 -22.94 -41.06
CA HIS A 57 -62.69 -22.83 -40.52
C HIS A 57 -62.12 -24.20 -40.14
N LEU A 58 -62.88 -25.05 -39.45
CA LEU A 58 -62.44 -26.41 -39.11
C LEU A 58 -62.25 -27.30 -40.34
N ARG A 59 -63.18 -27.26 -41.31
CA ARG A 59 -63.01 -27.99 -42.59
C ARG A 59 -61.75 -27.55 -43.34
N SER A 60 -61.44 -26.26 -43.33
CA SER A 60 -60.22 -25.73 -43.97
C SER A 60 -58.95 -26.24 -43.30
N LEU A 61 -58.94 -26.30 -41.96
CA LEU A 61 -57.82 -26.83 -41.17
C LEU A 61 -57.62 -28.34 -41.38
N ILE A 62 -58.71 -29.12 -41.47
CA ILE A 62 -58.67 -30.55 -41.81
C ILE A 62 -58.17 -30.77 -43.23
N LYS A 63 -58.68 -30.00 -44.21
CA LYS A 63 -58.25 -30.11 -45.61
C LYS A 63 -56.75 -29.79 -45.79
N ALA A 64 -56.22 -28.90 -44.96
CA ALA A 64 -54.79 -28.58 -44.91
C ALA A 64 -53.96 -29.57 -44.07
N ARG A 65 -54.60 -30.60 -43.49
CA ARG A 65 -53.97 -31.60 -42.60
C ARG A 65 -53.25 -30.97 -41.41
N LEU A 66 -53.79 -29.89 -40.87
CA LEU A 66 -53.25 -29.25 -39.66
C LEU A 66 -53.93 -29.80 -38.40
N ILE A 67 -55.22 -30.12 -38.50
CA ILE A 67 -55.99 -30.81 -37.47
C ILE A 67 -56.66 -32.04 -38.06
N GLU A 68 -57.04 -32.98 -37.21
CA GLU A 68 -57.82 -34.16 -37.57
C GLU A 68 -58.87 -34.45 -36.50
N LYS A 69 -59.88 -35.24 -36.86
CA LYS A 69 -60.83 -35.77 -35.88
C LYS A 69 -60.24 -36.98 -35.19
N THR A 70 -60.50 -37.14 -33.89
CA THR A 70 -60.17 -38.35 -33.14
C THR A 70 -61.00 -39.56 -33.60
N ASP A 71 -60.58 -40.76 -33.21
CA ASP A 71 -61.19 -42.03 -33.64
C ASP A 71 -62.67 -42.16 -33.25
N ASP A 72 -63.10 -41.44 -32.21
CA ASP A 72 -64.50 -41.33 -31.78
C ASP A 72 -65.36 -40.37 -32.64
N GLY A 73 -64.74 -39.64 -33.58
CA GLY A 73 -65.35 -38.66 -34.48
C GLY A 73 -65.88 -37.39 -33.79
N LYS A 74 -65.74 -37.26 -32.47
CA LYS A 74 -66.38 -36.23 -31.63
C LYS A 74 -65.46 -35.06 -31.31
N THR A 75 -64.15 -35.30 -31.20
CA THR A 75 -63.16 -34.25 -30.88
C THR A 75 -62.18 -34.02 -32.02
N TYR A 76 -61.49 -32.89 -31.97
CA TYR A 76 -60.43 -32.51 -32.91
C TYR A 76 -59.10 -32.48 -32.16
N ARG A 77 -58.02 -32.90 -32.84
CA ARG A 77 -56.64 -32.81 -32.34
C ARG A 77 -55.69 -32.23 -33.39
N LEU A 78 -54.53 -31.76 -32.95
CA LEU A 78 -53.45 -31.39 -33.87
C LEU A 78 -52.83 -32.64 -34.50
N THR A 79 -52.45 -32.51 -35.77
CA THR A 79 -51.56 -33.46 -36.44
C THR A 79 -50.10 -33.07 -36.19
N ASP A 80 -49.15 -33.96 -36.49
CA ASP A 80 -47.71 -33.64 -36.45
C ASP A 80 -47.34 -32.42 -37.31
N LEU A 81 -48.00 -32.26 -38.47
CA LEU A 81 -47.82 -31.10 -39.32
C LEU A 81 -48.35 -29.83 -38.65
N GLY A 82 -49.53 -29.89 -38.02
CA GLY A 82 -50.10 -28.80 -37.25
C GLY A 82 -49.20 -28.35 -36.10
N ILE A 83 -48.56 -29.30 -35.41
CA ILE A 83 -47.58 -29.03 -34.35
C ILE A 83 -46.36 -28.28 -34.91
N ARG A 84 -45.71 -28.82 -35.94
CA ARG A 84 -44.51 -28.20 -36.55
C ARG A 84 -44.78 -26.82 -37.11
N VAL A 85 -45.96 -26.61 -37.69
CA VAL A 85 -46.38 -25.30 -38.23
C VAL A 85 -46.58 -24.27 -37.12
N LEU A 86 -47.15 -24.67 -35.98
CA LEU A 86 -47.31 -23.81 -34.83
C LEU A 86 -45.95 -23.41 -34.22
N GLU A 87 -45.05 -24.38 -34.10
CA GLU A 87 -43.67 -24.18 -33.61
C GLU A 87 -42.91 -23.20 -34.53
N PHE A 88 -42.96 -23.41 -35.86
CA PHE A 88 -42.37 -22.48 -36.83
C PHE A 88 -42.95 -21.05 -36.73
N ALA A 89 -44.26 -20.90 -36.51
CA ALA A 89 -44.88 -19.59 -36.35
C ALA A 89 -44.50 -18.90 -35.03
N GLN A 90 -44.23 -19.66 -33.96
CA GLN A 90 -43.68 -19.14 -32.72
C GLN A 90 -42.23 -18.67 -32.91
N GLU A 91 -41.38 -19.49 -33.56
CA GLU A 91 -40.00 -19.12 -33.90
C GLU A 91 -39.93 -17.85 -34.77
N LEU A 92 -40.83 -17.70 -35.75
CA LEU A 92 -40.90 -16.51 -36.59
C LEU A 92 -41.29 -15.25 -35.80
N ASN A 93 -42.25 -15.37 -34.87
CA ASN A 93 -42.64 -14.26 -34.00
C ASN A 93 -41.53 -13.89 -33.02
N GLU A 94 -40.82 -14.88 -32.47
CA GLU A 94 -39.63 -14.64 -31.64
C GLU A 94 -38.52 -13.95 -32.45
N TYR A 95 -38.27 -14.36 -33.69
CA TYR A 95 -37.33 -13.70 -34.59
C TYR A 95 -37.72 -12.24 -34.89
N LEU A 96 -39.01 -11.96 -35.11
CA LEU A 96 -39.50 -10.60 -35.38
C LEU A 96 -39.45 -9.70 -34.13
N LEU A 97 -39.77 -10.25 -32.95
CA LEU A 97 -39.63 -9.56 -31.66
C LEU A 97 -38.15 -9.23 -31.35
N LYS A 98 -37.22 -10.14 -31.68
CA LYS A 98 -35.76 -9.91 -31.60
C LYS A 98 -35.27 -8.76 -32.48
N LYS A 99 -35.93 -8.51 -33.62
CA LYS A 99 -35.56 -7.44 -34.55
C LYS A 99 -36.18 -6.07 -34.19
N ALA A 100 -37.29 -6.05 -33.43
CA ALA A 100 -38.04 -4.84 -33.10
C ALA A 100 -37.56 -4.11 -31.83
N GLY A 101 -36.78 -4.76 -30.95
CA GLY A 101 -36.15 -4.12 -29.79
C GLY A 101 -34.64 -4.11 -29.91
N LYS A 102 -34.07 -3.12 -30.60
CA LYS A 102 -32.60 -2.98 -30.66
C LYS A 102 -32.06 -2.77 -29.24
N LEU A 103 -31.28 -3.72 -28.73
CA LEU A 103 -30.59 -3.59 -27.46
C LEU A 103 -29.62 -2.40 -27.55
N LEU A 104 -29.81 -1.42 -26.66
CA LEU A 104 -28.90 -0.28 -26.54
C LEU A 104 -27.85 -0.57 -25.47
N VAL A 105 -26.63 -0.11 -25.71
CA VAL A 105 -25.48 -0.31 -24.83
C VAL A 105 -24.84 1.02 -24.52
N ARG A 106 -24.67 1.35 -23.23
CA ARG A 106 -23.75 2.40 -22.82
C ARG A 106 -22.32 1.88 -22.87
N SER A 107 -21.56 2.37 -23.84
CA SER A 107 -20.17 1.99 -24.07
C SER A 107 -19.24 2.48 -22.97
N SER A 108 -18.03 1.91 -22.93
CA SER A 108 -16.96 2.34 -22.02
C SER A 108 -16.51 3.78 -22.27
N ARG A 109 -16.82 4.35 -23.44
CA ARG A 109 -16.61 5.77 -23.79
C ARG A 109 -17.74 6.69 -23.33
N MET A 110 -18.66 6.18 -22.51
CA MET A 110 -19.83 6.90 -22.01
C MET A 110 -20.81 7.36 -23.12
N ALA A 111 -20.87 6.66 -24.26
CA ALA A 111 -21.86 6.89 -25.32
C ALA A 111 -22.92 5.79 -25.33
N ILE A 112 -24.14 6.08 -25.83
CA ILE A 112 -25.20 5.08 -26.02
C ILE A 112 -25.18 4.65 -27.48
N GLU A 113 -25.02 3.35 -27.72
CA GLU A 113 -24.80 2.77 -29.04
C GLU A 113 -25.64 1.49 -29.21
N GLU A 114 -25.85 1.02 -30.44
CA GLU A 114 -26.53 -0.27 -30.68
C GLU A 114 -25.60 -1.42 -30.28
N PHE A 115 -26.16 -2.51 -29.73
CA PHE A 115 -25.40 -3.70 -29.41
C PHE A 115 -24.77 -4.30 -30.67
N ASP A 116 -23.46 -4.50 -30.61
CA ASP A 116 -22.66 -5.15 -31.65
C ASP A 116 -21.79 -6.25 -31.02
N ARG A 117 -22.08 -7.49 -31.39
CA ARG A 117 -21.37 -8.68 -30.89
C ARG A 117 -19.89 -8.69 -31.30
N PHE A 118 -19.52 -8.10 -32.44
CA PHE A 118 -18.12 -8.09 -32.90
C PHE A 118 -17.22 -7.27 -31.98
N ARG A 119 -17.80 -6.38 -31.16
CA ARG A 119 -17.07 -5.71 -30.08
C ARG A 119 -16.68 -6.65 -28.95
N ILE A 120 -17.48 -7.67 -28.67
CA ILE A 120 -17.13 -8.74 -27.71
C ILE A 120 -15.95 -9.53 -28.29
N VAL A 121 -16.03 -9.96 -29.55
CA VAL A 121 -14.93 -10.66 -30.24
C VAL A 121 -13.65 -9.83 -30.20
N SER A 122 -13.71 -8.55 -30.58
CA SER A 122 -12.54 -7.66 -30.54
C SER A 122 -11.98 -7.50 -29.13
N SER A 123 -12.82 -7.45 -28.09
CA SER A 123 -12.38 -7.34 -26.69
C SER A 123 -11.69 -8.63 -26.25
N LEU A 124 -12.29 -9.80 -26.51
CA LEU A 124 -11.71 -11.12 -26.21
C LEU A 124 -10.34 -11.34 -26.88
N VAL A 125 -10.22 -10.97 -28.16
CA VAL A 125 -8.96 -11.12 -28.91
C VAL A 125 -7.92 -10.12 -28.45
N LYS A 126 -8.27 -8.83 -28.30
CA LYS A 126 -7.28 -7.78 -27.98
C LYS A 126 -6.84 -7.78 -26.52
N GLU A 127 -7.79 -7.93 -25.60
CA GLU A 127 -7.55 -7.78 -24.16
C GLU A 127 -7.15 -9.12 -23.52
N ALA A 128 -7.76 -10.23 -23.93
CA ALA A 128 -7.50 -11.53 -23.34
C ALA A 128 -6.66 -12.48 -24.22
N GLN A 129 -6.39 -12.11 -25.48
CA GLN A 129 -5.68 -12.95 -26.45
C GLN A 129 -6.39 -14.30 -26.69
N VAL A 130 -7.72 -14.31 -26.65
CA VAL A 130 -8.52 -15.49 -27.02
C VAL A 130 -8.37 -15.74 -28.53
N PRO A 131 -8.17 -17.00 -28.99
CA PRO A 131 -8.22 -17.34 -30.40
C PRO A 131 -9.51 -16.87 -31.08
N LEU A 132 -9.42 -16.40 -32.33
CA LEU A 132 -10.52 -15.72 -33.01
C LEU A 132 -11.79 -16.59 -33.12
N ASP A 133 -11.63 -17.84 -33.51
CA ASP A 133 -12.67 -18.86 -33.61
C ASP A 133 -13.37 -19.13 -32.27
N LEU A 134 -12.59 -19.25 -31.20
CA LEU A 134 -13.13 -19.39 -29.84
C LEU A 134 -13.87 -18.12 -29.40
N ALA A 135 -13.32 -16.93 -29.69
CA ALA A 135 -13.92 -15.65 -29.36
C ALA A 135 -15.27 -15.43 -30.07
N GLU A 136 -15.38 -15.83 -31.34
CA GLU A 136 -16.65 -15.81 -32.09
C GLU A 136 -17.69 -16.74 -31.44
N SER A 137 -17.29 -17.95 -31.06
CA SER A 137 -18.18 -18.91 -30.40
C SER A 137 -18.71 -18.39 -29.05
N ILE A 138 -17.85 -17.76 -28.25
CA ILE A 138 -18.22 -17.16 -26.96
C ILE A 138 -19.15 -15.96 -27.21
N SER A 139 -18.83 -15.11 -28.18
CA SER A 139 -19.65 -13.96 -28.52
C SER A 139 -21.07 -14.35 -28.97
N LEU A 140 -21.21 -15.46 -29.71
CA LEU A 140 -22.51 -16.00 -30.12
C LEU A 140 -23.35 -16.46 -28.91
N GLU A 141 -22.72 -17.14 -27.96
CA GLU A 141 -23.39 -17.59 -26.73
C GLU A 141 -23.82 -16.40 -25.87
N VAL A 142 -22.95 -15.40 -25.73
CA VAL A 142 -23.28 -14.16 -24.99
C VAL A 142 -24.41 -13.41 -25.68
N GLU A 143 -24.40 -13.27 -27.00
CA GLU A 143 -25.49 -12.66 -27.77
C GLU A 143 -26.83 -13.37 -27.51
N ARG A 144 -26.86 -14.71 -27.54
CA ARG A 144 -28.07 -15.49 -27.23
C ARG A 144 -28.59 -15.20 -25.83
N ARG A 145 -27.71 -15.13 -24.83
CA ARG A 145 -28.10 -14.82 -23.44
C ARG A 145 -28.65 -13.41 -23.31
N LEU A 146 -27.97 -12.43 -23.90
CA LEU A 146 -28.39 -11.02 -23.88
C LEU A 146 -29.78 -10.83 -24.48
N VAL A 147 -30.06 -11.51 -25.59
CA VAL A 147 -31.38 -11.50 -26.22
C VAL A 147 -32.45 -12.11 -25.32
N ASN A 148 -32.13 -13.18 -24.59
CA ASN A 148 -33.08 -13.84 -23.69
C ASN A 148 -33.40 -13.03 -22.42
N LEU A 149 -32.54 -12.09 -22.02
CA LEU A 149 -32.77 -11.22 -20.85
C LEU A 149 -33.90 -10.19 -21.06
N GLN A 150 -34.38 -9.99 -22.29
CA GLN A 150 -35.45 -9.04 -22.65
C GLN A 150 -35.23 -7.60 -22.15
N VAL A 151 -33.97 -7.21 -21.95
CA VAL A 151 -33.59 -5.86 -21.51
C VAL A 151 -33.43 -4.93 -22.70
N LYS A 152 -33.91 -3.67 -22.58
CA LYS A 152 -33.77 -2.65 -23.64
C LYS A 152 -32.41 -1.96 -23.63
N TYR A 153 -31.75 -1.95 -22.46
CA TYR A 153 -30.55 -1.18 -22.22
C TYR A 153 -29.60 -1.92 -21.28
N LEU A 154 -28.32 -1.96 -21.64
CA LEU A 154 -27.25 -2.52 -20.82
C LEU A 154 -26.03 -1.60 -20.81
N THR A 155 -25.11 -1.85 -19.89
CA THR A 155 -23.81 -1.18 -19.87
C THR A 155 -22.72 -2.14 -20.34
N ALA A 156 -21.67 -1.62 -20.96
CA ALA A 156 -20.52 -2.44 -21.37
C ALA A 156 -19.91 -3.27 -20.22
N PRO A 157 -19.80 -2.77 -18.97
CA PRO A 157 -19.40 -3.61 -17.84
C PRO A 157 -20.32 -4.80 -17.58
N LEU A 158 -21.64 -4.63 -17.67
CA LEU A 158 -22.57 -5.74 -17.42
C LEU A 158 -22.49 -6.80 -18.53
N ILE A 159 -22.27 -6.40 -19.78
CA ILE A 159 -21.98 -7.33 -20.88
C ILE A 159 -20.69 -8.10 -20.59
N ARG A 160 -19.64 -7.44 -20.10
CA ARG A 160 -18.39 -8.08 -19.71
C ARG A 160 -18.58 -9.10 -18.59
N GLU A 161 -19.43 -8.84 -17.60
CA GLU A 161 -19.74 -9.84 -16.56
C GLU A 161 -20.41 -11.09 -17.16
N ILE A 162 -21.28 -10.94 -18.15
CA ILE A 162 -21.89 -12.08 -18.85
C ILE A 162 -20.84 -12.85 -19.66
N VAL A 163 -19.90 -12.15 -20.31
CA VAL A 163 -18.76 -12.77 -21.00
C VAL A 163 -17.91 -13.58 -20.01
N ASN A 164 -17.58 -13.00 -18.86
CA ASN A 164 -16.81 -13.67 -17.82
C ASN A 164 -17.53 -14.90 -17.27
N ALA A 165 -18.85 -14.84 -17.10
CA ALA A 165 -19.65 -16.00 -16.70
C ALA A 165 -19.56 -17.14 -17.72
N VAL A 166 -19.68 -16.83 -19.02
CA VAL A 166 -19.55 -17.83 -20.10
C VAL A 166 -18.14 -18.43 -20.15
N LEU A 167 -17.10 -17.64 -19.90
CA LEU A 167 -15.72 -18.13 -19.82
C LEU A 167 -15.56 -19.14 -18.67
N ILE A 168 -16.08 -18.84 -17.48
CA ILE A 168 -16.01 -19.74 -16.32
C ILE A 168 -16.75 -21.05 -16.59
N GLU A 169 -17.97 -20.98 -17.14
CA GLU A 169 -18.76 -22.17 -17.46
C GLU A 169 -18.07 -23.09 -18.49
N LYS A 170 -17.21 -22.53 -19.33
CA LYS A 170 -16.41 -23.27 -20.32
C LYS A 170 -15.05 -23.74 -19.78
N GLY A 171 -14.74 -23.49 -18.50
CA GLY A 171 -13.43 -23.81 -17.90
C GLY A 171 -12.29 -22.92 -18.40
N LEU A 172 -12.59 -21.76 -18.98
CA LEU A 172 -11.65 -20.83 -19.61
C LEU A 172 -11.18 -19.74 -18.63
N GLU A 173 -10.77 -20.16 -17.43
CA GLU A 173 -10.42 -19.26 -16.32
C GLU A 173 -9.24 -18.33 -16.65
N GLU A 174 -8.27 -18.82 -17.43
CA GLU A 174 -7.09 -18.06 -17.85
C GLU A 174 -7.44 -16.78 -18.62
N TYR A 175 -8.45 -16.85 -19.50
CA TYR A 175 -8.92 -15.70 -20.27
C TYR A 175 -9.79 -14.78 -19.42
N ARG A 176 -10.59 -15.35 -18.50
CA ARG A 176 -11.39 -14.58 -17.54
C ARG A 176 -10.51 -13.72 -16.64
N HIS A 177 -9.36 -14.22 -16.18
CA HIS A 177 -8.43 -13.41 -15.38
C HIS A 177 -8.00 -12.13 -16.12
N ARG A 178 -7.67 -12.22 -17.40
CA ARG A 178 -7.24 -11.08 -18.24
C ARG A 178 -8.35 -10.05 -18.52
N LEU A 179 -9.62 -10.45 -18.47
CA LEU A 179 -10.78 -9.56 -18.65
C LEU A 179 -11.32 -8.98 -17.35
N THR A 180 -10.72 -9.35 -16.22
CA THR A 180 -11.19 -8.89 -14.91
C THR A 180 -11.13 -7.37 -14.85
N ARG A 181 -12.28 -6.75 -14.53
CA ARG A 181 -12.36 -5.31 -14.32
C ARG A 181 -11.89 -5.01 -12.91
N LEU A 182 -10.97 -4.08 -12.79
CA LEU A 182 -10.50 -3.55 -11.51
C LEU A 182 -11.28 -2.28 -11.16
N GLY A 183 -11.64 -2.12 -9.88
CA GLY A 183 -12.45 -1.00 -9.45
C GLY A 183 -12.96 -1.14 -8.02
N LEU A 184 -13.56 -0.08 -7.51
CA LEU A 184 -14.18 -0.09 -6.18
C LEU A 184 -15.70 -0.22 -6.29
N PRO A 185 -16.34 -0.99 -5.39
CA PRO A 185 -17.77 -0.90 -5.15
C PRO A 185 -18.18 0.53 -4.78
N VAL A 186 -19.36 0.97 -5.22
CA VAL A 186 -19.88 2.31 -4.93
C VAL A 186 -19.91 2.59 -3.42
N TYR A 187 -20.27 1.58 -2.62
CA TYR A 187 -20.31 1.68 -1.17
C TYR A 187 -18.93 1.98 -0.54
N ASP A 188 -17.86 1.39 -1.08
CA ASP A 188 -16.50 1.59 -0.55
C ASP A 188 -15.96 2.98 -0.92
N VAL A 189 -16.36 3.52 -2.07
CA VAL A 189 -16.08 4.92 -2.43
C VAL A 189 -16.76 5.86 -1.42
N ILE A 190 -18.03 5.60 -1.06
CA ILE A 190 -18.75 6.39 -0.05
C ILE A 190 -18.04 6.34 1.31
N LYS A 191 -17.64 5.15 1.77
CA LYS A 191 -16.86 4.99 3.01
C LYS A 191 -15.53 5.72 2.99
N THR A 192 -14.88 5.82 1.83
CA THR A 192 -13.63 6.56 1.68
C THR A 192 -13.84 8.04 1.99
N PHE A 193 -14.95 8.64 1.55
CA PHE A 193 -15.29 10.03 1.88
C PHE A 193 -15.54 10.21 3.39
N GLU A 194 -16.27 9.30 4.03
CA GLU A 194 -16.54 9.34 5.47
C GLU A 194 -15.25 9.28 6.29
N LYS A 195 -14.36 8.32 5.96
CA LYS A 195 -13.05 8.16 6.61
C LYS A 195 -12.18 9.40 6.40
N ALA A 196 -12.13 9.93 5.18
CA ALA A 196 -11.36 11.13 4.87
C ALA A 196 -11.83 12.35 5.66
N SER A 197 -13.15 12.51 5.82
CA SER A 197 -13.74 13.57 6.66
C SER A 197 -13.32 13.43 8.13
N MET A 198 -13.45 12.22 8.70
CA MET A 198 -13.06 11.95 10.09
C MET A 198 -11.57 12.20 10.35
N MET A 199 -10.71 11.82 9.41
CA MET A 199 -9.26 11.95 9.50
C MET A 199 -8.73 13.33 9.04
N LYS A 200 -9.62 14.26 8.66
CA LYS A 200 -9.26 15.60 8.16
C LYS A 200 -8.25 15.51 6.99
N MET A 201 -8.52 14.60 6.06
CA MET A 201 -7.72 14.34 4.87
C MET A 201 -8.07 15.34 3.77
N HIS A 202 -7.14 15.54 2.84
CA HIS A 202 -7.33 16.37 1.66
C HIS A 202 -7.99 15.56 0.53
N VAL A 203 -8.56 16.25 -0.46
CA VAL A 203 -9.24 15.62 -1.62
C VAL A 203 -8.30 14.72 -2.42
N GLU A 204 -7.01 15.05 -2.46
CA GLU A 204 -5.98 14.24 -3.10
C GLU A 204 -5.74 12.91 -2.40
N ASP A 205 -5.89 12.87 -1.07
CA ASP A 205 -5.75 11.62 -0.32
C ASP A 205 -6.89 10.65 -0.68
N VAL A 206 -8.11 11.16 -0.92
CA VAL A 206 -9.25 10.33 -1.38
C VAL A 206 -8.99 9.74 -2.76
N ARG A 207 -8.47 10.55 -3.68
CA ARG A 207 -8.07 10.09 -5.02
C ARG A 207 -6.95 9.05 -4.92
N GLY A 208 -5.98 9.27 -4.04
CA GLY A 208 -4.91 8.34 -3.72
C GLY A 208 -5.42 6.99 -3.24
N ILE A 209 -6.28 6.97 -2.21
CA ILE A 209 -6.87 5.72 -1.67
C ILE A 209 -7.61 4.94 -2.76
N ALA A 210 -8.40 5.63 -3.58
CA ALA A 210 -9.15 4.98 -4.66
C ALA A 210 -8.21 4.38 -5.73
N GLY A 211 -7.17 5.12 -6.12
CA GLY A 211 -6.15 4.65 -7.07
C GLY A 211 -5.36 3.46 -6.53
N GLU A 212 -4.92 3.54 -5.27
CA GLU A 212 -4.20 2.47 -4.58
C GLU A 212 -5.03 1.18 -4.49
N ALA A 213 -6.35 1.28 -4.27
CA ALA A 213 -7.22 0.11 -4.26
C ALA A 213 -7.23 -0.63 -5.59
N VAL A 214 -7.37 0.09 -6.70
CA VAL A 214 -7.35 -0.47 -8.06
C VAL A 214 -5.99 -1.10 -8.38
N LEU A 215 -4.91 -0.41 -8.05
CA LEU A 215 -3.55 -0.88 -8.34
C LEU A 215 -3.12 -2.04 -7.44
N ARG A 216 -3.66 -2.14 -6.22
CA ARG A 216 -3.47 -3.29 -5.34
C ARG A 216 -4.03 -4.55 -5.98
N GLU A 217 -5.26 -4.49 -6.50
CA GLU A 217 -5.88 -5.61 -7.21
C GLU A 217 -5.10 -5.95 -8.49
N TYR A 218 -4.67 -4.94 -9.25
CA TYR A 218 -3.83 -5.15 -10.43
C TYR A 218 -2.56 -5.93 -10.10
N THR A 219 -1.88 -5.52 -9.02
CA THR A 219 -0.62 -6.12 -8.60
C THR A 219 -0.82 -7.58 -8.18
N LEU A 220 -1.87 -7.88 -7.41
CA LEU A 220 -2.18 -9.26 -6.97
C LEU A 220 -2.56 -10.18 -8.13
N LEU A 221 -3.26 -9.67 -9.14
CA LEU A 221 -3.80 -10.48 -10.23
C LEU A 221 -2.85 -10.63 -11.42
N ASN A 222 -2.05 -9.60 -11.72
CA ASN A 222 -1.28 -9.52 -12.97
C ASN A 222 0.23 -9.41 -12.78
N VAL A 223 0.70 -9.05 -11.58
CA VAL A 223 2.15 -8.83 -11.34
C VAL A 223 2.74 -9.93 -10.49
N LEU A 224 2.05 -10.33 -9.41
CA LEU A 224 2.54 -11.35 -8.50
C LEU A 224 2.19 -12.76 -9.00
N PRO A 225 3.12 -13.73 -8.90
CA PRO A 225 2.82 -15.14 -8.99
C PRO A 225 1.73 -15.53 -7.99
N ARG A 226 0.94 -16.55 -8.36
CA ARG A 226 -0.24 -16.98 -7.59
C ARG A 226 0.11 -17.33 -6.14
N ASP A 227 1.19 -18.07 -5.92
CA ASP A 227 1.62 -18.51 -4.59
C ASP A 227 2.14 -17.37 -3.70
N VAL A 228 2.74 -16.33 -4.28
CA VAL A 228 3.12 -15.09 -3.59
C VAL A 228 1.88 -14.25 -3.26
N ALA A 229 0.95 -14.11 -4.21
CA ALA A 229 -0.33 -13.43 -3.99
C ALA A 229 -1.15 -14.13 -2.89
N ASP A 230 -1.21 -15.47 -2.93
CA ASP A 230 -1.88 -16.30 -1.92
C ASP A 230 -1.23 -16.13 -0.54
N ALA A 231 0.11 -16.04 -0.46
CA ALA A 231 0.81 -15.79 0.81
C ALA A 231 0.50 -14.40 1.38
N TYR A 232 0.33 -13.39 0.53
CA TYR A 232 -0.15 -12.07 0.97
C TYR A 232 -1.62 -12.12 1.42
N LEU A 233 -2.49 -12.81 0.67
CA LEU A 233 -3.92 -12.88 0.99
C LEU A 233 -4.18 -13.71 2.26
N SER A 234 -3.44 -14.81 2.46
CA SER A 234 -3.54 -15.65 3.65
C SER A 234 -3.03 -14.92 4.89
N GLY A 235 -2.03 -14.04 4.74
CA GLY A 235 -1.34 -13.37 5.83
C GLY A 235 -0.05 -14.04 6.29
N ASP A 236 0.59 -14.83 5.44
CA ASP A 236 1.92 -15.39 5.73
C ASP A 236 3.02 -14.31 5.54
N ILE A 237 2.80 -13.44 4.55
CA ILE A 237 3.60 -12.24 4.32
C ILE A 237 2.71 -10.99 4.27
N HIS A 238 3.35 -9.83 4.42
CA HIS A 238 2.77 -8.53 4.15
C HIS A 238 3.63 -7.77 3.15
N LEU A 239 2.98 -7.13 2.18
CA LEU A 239 3.59 -6.24 1.19
C LEU A 239 3.08 -4.83 1.51
N GLU A 240 3.92 -4.02 2.14
CA GLU A 240 3.59 -2.65 2.53
C GLU A 240 3.22 -1.81 1.30
N LEU A 241 2.28 -0.87 1.35
CA LEU A 241 1.98 0.03 0.20
C LEU A 241 1.71 -0.70 -1.14
N LEU A 242 1.05 -1.85 -1.11
CA LEU A 242 0.82 -2.70 -2.29
C LEU A 242 0.18 -1.95 -3.50
N GLY A 243 -0.58 -0.89 -3.24
CA GLY A 243 -1.19 -0.03 -4.28
C GLY A 243 -0.23 0.86 -5.06
N SER A 244 0.96 1.16 -4.54
CA SER A 244 2.02 1.92 -5.24
C SER A 244 3.30 1.12 -5.45
N TRP A 245 3.32 -0.13 -4.97
CA TRP A 245 4.47 -1.05 -4.92
C TRP A 245 5.26 -1.16 -6.22
N ILE A 246 4.54 -1.27 -7.35
CA ILE A 246 5.13 -1.44 -8.69
C ILE A 246 5.48 -0.12 -9.38
N LEU A 247 5.10 1.02 -8.79
CA LEU A 247 5.21 2.33 -9.41
C LEU A 247 6.45 3.10 -8.97
N ARG A 248 6.80 3.04 -7.68
CA ARG A 248 7.84 3.89 -7.09
C ARG A 248 8.56 3.26 -5.89
N PRO A 249 9.80 3.69 -5.59
CA PRO A 249 10.52 3.28 -4.39
C PRO A 249 9.92 3.85 -3.10
N ASP A 250 10.31 3.28 -1.97
CA ASP A 250 9.80 3.70 -0.67
C ASP A 250 10.59 4.87 -0.10
N ILE A 251 11.92 4.74 -0.12
CA ILE A 251 12.85 5.74 0.41
C ILE A 251 13.92 6.01 -0.64
N ILE A 252 14.42 7.24 -0.68
CA ILE A 252 15.61 7.61 -1.45
C ILE A 252 16.58 8.39 -0.57
N GLN A 253 17.86 8.05 -0.64
CA GLN A 253 18.94 8.89 -0.13
C GLN A 253 19.49 9.73 -1.29
N HIS A 254 19.31 11.04 -1.26
CA HIS A 254 19.81 11.93 -2.31
C HIS A 254 21.29 12.25 -2.12
N ASP A 255 22.02 12.45 -3.23
CA ASP A 255 23.34 13.06 -3.20
C ASP A 255 23.20 14.58 -3.37
N ILE A 256 23.39 15.33 -2.27
CA ILE A 256 23.35 16.79 -2.28
C ILE A 256 24.30 17.37 -3.33
N ARG A 257 25.49 16.78 -3.50
CA ARG A 257 26.51 17.30 -4.43
C ARG A 257 26.03 17.21 -5.87
N LEU A 258 25.39 16.10 -6.24
CA LEU A 258 24.79 15.92 -7.57
C LEU A 258 23.66 16.92 -7.82
N ILE A 259 22.79 17.15 -6.83
CA ILE A 259 21.72 18.14 -6.93
C ILE A 259 22.29 19.56 -7.12
N LEU A 260 23.31 19.93 -6.33
CA LEU A 260 23.94 21.25 -6.42
C LEU A 260 24.67 21.43 -7.74
N ALA A 261 25.29 20.38 -8.28
CA ALA A 261 25.93 20.36 -9.60
C ALA A 261 24.94 20.32 -10.78
N GLY A 262 23.62 20.34 -10.53
CA GLY A 262 22.61 20.34 -11.57
C GLY A 262 22.47 19.00 -12.31
N LYS A 263 22.87 17.90 -11.69
CA LYS A 263 22.71 16.52 -12.21
C LYS A 263 21.37 15.89 -11.86
N PHE A 264 20.59 16.54 -11.00
CA PHE A 264 19.20 16.12 -10.74
C PHE A 264 18.29 16.66 -11.85
N PRO A 265 17.35 15.84 -12.37
CA PRO A 265 16.43 16.25 -13.43
C PRO A 265 15.71 17.57 -13.14
N SER A 266 15.50 18.37 -14.18
CA SER A 266 14.79 19.66 -14.12
C SER A 266 15.45 20.76 -13.27
N LEU A 267 16.73 20.62 -12.89
CA LEU A 267 17.50 21.69 -12.24
C LEU A 267 18.53 22.35 -13.17
N PRO A 268 18.89 23.63 -12.94
CA PRO A 268 19.90 24.31 -13.74
C PRO A 268 21.30 23.70 -13.56
N SER A 269 22.03 23.54 -14.67
CA SER A 269 23.37 22.95 -14.71
C SER A 269 24.44 23.77 -13.97
N LYS A 270 24.32 25.11 -13.95
CA LYS A 270 25.25 25.98 -13.22
C LYS A 270 25.08 25.80 -11.72
N SER A 271 26.15 25.58 -10.95
CA SER A 271 26.07 25.47 -9.49
C SER A 271 25.50 26.73 -8.81
N PRO A 272 24.79 26.61 -7.67
CA PRO A 272 24.31 27.77 -6.92
C PRO A 272 25.49 28.59 -6.39
N ALA A 273 25.31 29.90 -6.24
CA ALA A 273 26.35 30.80 -5.74
C ALA A 273 26.17 31.19 -4.26
N THR A 274 25.00 30.92 -3.67
CA THR A 274 24.65 31.32 -2.31
C THR A 274 23.96 30.18 -1.56
N LEU A 275 24.06 30.19 -0.23
CA LEU A 275 23.36 29.22 0.62
C LEU A 275 21.85 29.19 0.32
N THR A 276 21.20 30.34 0.18
CA THR A 276 19.76 30.42 -0.14
C THR A 276 19.43 29.74 -1.47
N SER A 277 20.26 29.92 -2.49
CA SER A 277 20.08 29.26 -3.79
C SER A 277 20.28 27.75 -3.70
N ALA A 278 21.30 27.30 -2.94
CA ALA A 278 21.56 25.89 -2.66
C ALA A 278 20.38 25.22 -1.94
N LEU A 279 19.91 25.82 -0.84
CA LEU A 279 18.75 25.33 -0.07
C LEU A 279 17.48 25.26 -0.91
N ASN A 280 17.24 26.24 -1.78
CA ASN A 280 16.08 26.21 -2.66
C ASN A 280 16.16 25.09 -3.71
N ARG A 281 17.35 24.73 -4.20
CA ARG A 281 17.52 23.56 -5.09
C ARG A 281 17.16 22.26 -4.37
N LEU A 282 17.62 22.08 -3.14
CA LEU A 282 17.28 20.91 -2.33
C LEU A 282 15.78 20.84 -2.07
N ARG A 283 15.15 21.98 -1.77
CA ARG A 283 13.68 22.08 -1.62
C ARG A 283 12.94 21.68 -2.90
N ILE A 284 13.38 22.18 -4.07
CA ILE A 284 12.76 21.84 -5.37
C ILE A 284 12.93 20.35 -5.66
N ALA A 285 14.13 19.80 -5.47
CA ALA A 285 14.39 18.39 -5.64
C ALA A 285 13.42 17.57 -4.78
N ALA A 286 13.40 17.82 -3.46
CA ALA A 286 12.56 17.09 -2.51
C ALA A 286 11.06 17.17 -2.87
N TYR A 287 10.58 18.35 -3.23
CA TYR A 287 9.19 18.56 -3.62
C TYR A 287 8.83 17.79 -4.90
N ASN A 288 9.65 17.87 -5.94
CA ASN A 288 9.36 17.16 -7.18
C ASN A 288 9.43 15.63 -6.99
N SER A 289 10.40 15.11 -6.24
CA SER A 289 10.49 13.66 -5.97
C SER A 289 9.40 13.16 -5.03
N SER A 290 8.66 14.03 -4.33
CA SER A 290 7.54 13.61 -3.47
C SER A 290 6.37 12.96 -4.22
N PHE A 291 6.32 13.11 -5.55
CA PHE A 291 5.36 12.41 -6.42
C PHE A 291 5.83 11.01 -6.81
N GLU A 292 7.13 10.73 -6.69
CA GLU A 292 7.81 9.54 -7.18
C GLU A 292 8.48 8.72 -6.05
N VAL A 293 8.23 9.06 -4.79
CA VAL A 293 8.74 8.36 -3.59
C VAL A 293 7.59 8.21 -2.58
N ASN A 294 7.45 7.04 -1.94
CA ASN A 294 6.32 6.80 -1.03
C ASN A 294 6.48 7.40 0.37
N LEU A 295 7.63 7.20 1.03
CA LEU A 295 7.76 7.38 2.47
C LEU A 295 8.66 8.54 2.86
N ASP A 296 9.95 8.48 2.51
CA ASP A 296 10.98 9.37 3.07
C ASP A 296 12.08 9.72 2.07
N GLN A 297 12.66 10.90 2.20
CA GLN A 297 13.71 11.43 1.34
C GLN A 297 14.86 11.98 2.17
N GLY A 298 16.01 11.31 2.10
CA GLY A 298 17.18 11.67 2.87
C GLY A 298 18.13 12.61 2.16
N PHE A 299 18.61 13.59 2.90
CA PHE A 299 19.66 14.52 2.52
C PHE A 299 20.75 14.40 3.58
N ASP A 300 21.58 13.38 3.41
CA ASP A 300 22.64 13.07 4.37
C ASP A 300 23.83 14.04 4.26
N MET A 301 24.62 14.14 5.34
CA MET A 301 25.76 15.06 5.44
C MET A 301 25.40 16.52 5.08
N PHE A 302 24.19 16.93 5.46
CA PHE A 302 23.57 18.18 5.06
C PHE A 302 24.39 19.40 5.48
N ASN A 303 24.88 19.40 6.72
CA ASN A 303 25.75 20.45 7.25
C ASN A 303 27.13 20.46 6.57
N VAL A 304 27.69 19.31 6.22
CA VAL A 304 29.00 19.19 5.58
C VAL A 304 28.95 19.68 4.13
N PHE A 305 28.03 19.16 3.33
CA PHE A 305 27.93 19.52 1.91
C PHE A 305 27.48 20.97 1.67
N LEU A 306 26.86 21.61 2.67
CA LEU A 306 26.49 23.03 2.60
C LEU A 306 27.50 23.98 3.27
N ALA A 307 28.48 23.47 4.03
CA ALA A 307 29.47 24.29 4.72
C ALA A 307 30.22 25.28 3.79
N PRO A 308 30.61 24.92 2.55
CA PRO A 308 31.28 25.87 1.65
C PRO A 308 30.47 27.14 1.34
N PHE A 309 29.13 27.08 1.40
CA PHE A 309 28.28 28.25 1.11
C PHE A 309 28.23 29.30 2.22
N ILE A 310 28.79 28.99 3.39
CA ILE A 310 28.77 29.88 4.54
C ILE A 310 30.15 30.42 4.93
N ARG A 311 31.22 30.01 4.24
CA ARG A 311 32.57 30.58 4.40
C ARG A 311 32.51 32.11 4.29
N GLY A 312 33.06 32.80 5.28
CA GLY A 312 33.07 34.27 5.35
C GLY A 312 31.69 34.92 5.52
N LYS A 313 30.63 34.16 5.84
CA LYS A 313 29.30 34.70 6.14
C LYS A 313 29.11 34.87 7.64
N ARG A 314 28.37 35.92 8.03
CA ARG A 314 27.99 36.12 9.43
C ARG A 314 26.90 35.12 9.82
N ALA A 315 26.95 34.64 11.06
CA ALA A 315 25.97 33.69 11.60
C ALA A 315 24.50 34.15 11.43
N VAL A 316 24.23 35.47 11.48
CA VAL A 316 22.88 36.03 11.27
C VAL A 316 22.36 35.78 9.86
N GLU A 317 23.23 35.85 8.84
CA GLU A 317 22.86 35.60 7.44
C GLU A 317 22.56 34.11 7.23
N VAL A 318 23.35 33.23 7.84
CA VAL A 318 23.14 31.78 7.83
C VAL A 318 21.79 31.44 8.49
N LYS A 319 21.53 31.95 9.71
CA LYS A 319 20.26 31.74 10.42
C LYS A 319 19.06 32.22 9.60
N ARG A 320 19.17 33.35 8.89
CA ARG A 320 18.09 33.87 8.03
C ARG A 320 17.79 32.95 6.85
N ALA A 321 18.81 32.44 6.16
CA ALA A 321 18.64 31.52 5.04
C ALA A 321 18.00 30.20 5.49
N LEU A 322 18.47 29.63 6.61
CA LEU A 322 17.91 28.41 7.19
C LEU A 322 16.46 28.60 7.66
N GLN A 323 16.13 29.76 8.23
CA GLN A 323 14.76 30.08 8.63
C GLN A 323 13.81 30.11 7.43
N MET A 324 14.21 30.75 6.32
CA MET A 324 13.41 30.74 5.10
C MET A 324 13.23 29.34 4.54
N PHE A 325 14.28 28.52 4.56
CA PHE A 325 14.23 27.13 4.10
C PHE A 325 13.26 26.29 4.94
N ILE A 326 13.39 26.32 6.27
CA ILE A 326 12.52 25.55 7.18
C ILE A 326 11.05 25.96 7.04
N GLU A 327 10.75 27.25 6.93
CA GLU A 327 9.38 27.71 6.69
C GLU A 327 8.85 27.25 5.32
N SER A 328 9.70 27.19 4.30
CA SER A 328 9.32 26.72 2.97
C SER A 328 9.01 25.21 2.89
N LEU A 329 9.40 24.43 3.90
CA LEU A 329 9.11 22.99 4.01
C LEU A 329 7.74 22.71 4.65
N ARG A 330 7.02 23.72 5.14
CA ARG A 330 5.67 23.60 5.71
C ARG A 330 4.60 23.47 4.62
N ILE A 331 4.74 22.47 3.75
CA ILE A 331 3.82 22.21 2.64
C ILE A 331 2.84 21.11 3.06
N PRO A 332 1.52 21.30 2.88
CA PRO A 332 0.52 20.25 3.11
C PRO A 332 0.60 19.20 2.00
N SER A 333 1.64 18.37 2.03
CA SER A 333 1.97 17.37 1.00
C SER A 333 2.52 16.08 1.62
N THR A 334 2.67 15.03 0.82
CA THR A 334 3.35 13.76 1.14
C THR A 334 4.86 13.91 1.35
N LEU A 335 5.40 15.13 1.24
CA LEU A 335 6.81 15.41 1.40
C LEU A 335 7.26 15.15 2.84
N ASN A 336 7.92 14.02 3.08
CA ASN A 336 8.75 13.79 4.25
C ASN A 336 10.22 13.87 3.85
N VAL A 337 11.00 14.60 4.63
CA VAL A 337 12.44 14.73 4.45
C VAL A 337 13.17 14.40 5.74
N ASN A 338 14.34 13.81 5.61
CA ASN A 338 15.30 13.68 6.69
C ASN A 338 16.62 14.38 6.34
N PHE A 339 17.22 15.04 7.33
CA PHE A 339 18.52 15.69 7.19
C PHE A 339 19.54 15.02 8.10
N GLY A 340 20.58 14.47 7.50
CA GLY A 340 21.72 13.92 8.23
C GLY A 340 22.70 15.02 8.63
N LEU A 341 23.00 15.12 9.92
CA LEU A 341 23.93 16.09 10.49
C LEU A 341 25.12 15.33 11.10
N GLU A 342 26.31 15.60 10.58
CA GLU A 342 27.55 15.06 11.16
C GLU A 342 27.94 15.88 12.39
N ILE A 343 28.04 15.24 13.55
CA ILE A 343 28.62 15.81 14.76
C ILE A 343 30.03 15.25 14.85
N GLY A 344 31.01 16.07 14.48
CA GLY A 344 32.38 15.61 14.18
C GLY A 344 32.47 14.92 12.81
N LEU A 345 33.60 15.14 12.12
CA LEU A 345 33.90 14.49 10.86
C LEU A 345 34.69 13.19 11.11
N ASN A 346 34.57 12.23 10.19
CA ASN A 346 35.50 11.11 10.10
C ASN A 346 36.63 11.44 9.11
N GLN A 347 37.68 10.63 9.13
CA GLN A 347 38.85 10.79 8.27
C GLN A 347 38.49 10.80 6.77
N THR A 348 37.50 10.00 6.35
CA THR A 348 37.04 9.96 4.96
C THR A 348 36.46 11.31 4.52
N MET A 349 35.61 11.93 5.34
CA MET A 349 35.03 13.24 5.04
C MET A 349 36.05 14.36 5.14
N GLU A 350 37.01 14.28 6.07
CA GLU A 350 38.08 15.28 6.17
C GLU A 350 38.90 15.38 4.89
N ASN A 351 39.15 14.26 4.22
CA ASN A 351 39.95 14.19 2.99
C ASN A 351 39.12 14.31 1.70
N LEU A 352 37.80 14.36 1.80
CA LEU A 352 36.92 14.42 0.63
C LEU A 352 37.01 15.80 -0.03
N LYS A 353 37.33 15.83 -1.33
CA LYS A 353 37.43 17.08 -2.09
C LYS A 353 36.05 17.72 -2.29
N THR A 354 36.04 19.05 -2.15
CA THR A 354 34.88 19.86 -2.54
C THR A 354 34.68 19.86 -4.06
N PRO A 355 33.44 20.08 -4.57
CA PRO A 355 33.18 20.12 -6.01
C PRO A 355 33.97 21.18 -6.79
N SER A 356 34.48 22.23 -6.14
CA SER A 356 35.33 23.25 -6.75
C SER A 356 36.78 22.79 -6.98
N GLY A 357 37.21 21.68 -6.38
CA GLY A 357 38.48 21.01 -6.65
C GLY A 357 39.72 21.60 -5.96
N GLY A 358 39.57 22.63 -5.12
CA GLY A 358 40.68 23.34 -4.47
C GLY A 358 40.85 23.11 -2.96
N GLU A 359 39.79 22.69 -2.26
CA GLU A 359 39.76 22.47 -0.80
C GLU A 359 39.09 21.13 -0.50
N VAL A 360 39.30 20.62 0.72
CA VAL A 360 38.61 19.44 1.24
C VAL A 360 37.55 19.83 2.27
N TYR A 361 36.56 18.98 2.52
CA TYR A 361 35.53 19.27 3.52
C TYR A 361 36.09 19.37 4.95
N GLY A 362 37.25 18.77 5.23
CA GLY A 362 37.99 18.96 6.48
C GLY A 362 38.41 20.40 6.77
N ASP A 363 38.54 21.25 5.74
CA ASP A 363 38.90 22.67 5.91
C ASP A 363 37.74 23.53 6.46
N TYR A 364 36.54 22.95 6.58
CA TYR A 364 35.28 23.65 6.88
C TYR A 364 34.68 23.27 8.25
N GLN A 365 35.47 22.76 9.20
CA GLN A 365 34.94 22.29 10.50
C GLN A 365 34.18 23.39 11.28
N ASP A 366 34.70 24.61 11.31
CA ASP A 366 34.06 25.75 11.97
C ASP A 366 32.71 26.11 11.32
N GLU A 367 32.64 26.05 9.99
CA GLU A 367 31.40 26.23 9.24
C GLU A 367 30.41 25.10 9.51
N VAL A 368 30.85 23.85 9.57
CA VAL A 368 29.98 22.70 9.90
C VAL A 368 29.38 22.90 11.29
N LEU A 369 30.17 23.29 12.29
CA LEU A 369 29.70 23.57 13.64
C LEU A 369 28.70 24.74 13.65
N THR A 370 29.06 25.87 13.03
CA THR A 370 28.23 27.08 12.94
C THR A 370 26.90 26.82 12.24
N PHE A 371 26.92 26.08 11.14
CA PHE A 371 25.74 25.68 10.40
C PHE A 371 24.81 24.84 11.29
N THR A 372 25.37 23.82 11.95
CA THR A 372 24.60 22.87 12.74
C THR A 372 23.92 23.56 13.92
N GLN A 373 24.67 24.41 14.63
CA GLN A 373 24.13 25.23 15.72
C GLN A 373 23.01 26.15 15.22
N ALA A 374 23.22 26.85 14.09
CA ALA A 374 22.21 27.72 13.51
C ALA A 374 20.94 26.95 13.07
N PHE A 375 21.09 25.75 12.52
CA PHE A 375 19.99 24.93 12.05
C PHE A 375 19.12 24.44 13.20
N ILE A 376 19.73 23.94 14.29
CA ILE A 376 19.01 23.50 15.50
C ILE A 376 18.26 24.66 16.14
N ASP A 377 18.91 25.82 16.31
CA ASP A 377 18.29 27.01 16.90
C ASP A 377 17.04 27.45 16.13
N VAL A 378 17.13 27.46 14.80
CA VAL A 378 16.01 27.84 13.92
C VAL A 378 14.90 26.80 14.01
N LEU A 379 15.21 25.51 14.02
CA LEU A 379 14.22 24.44 14.18
C LEU A 379 13.49 24.54 15.52
N LYS A 380 14.18 24.72 16.64
CA LYS A 380 13.56 24.92 17.97
C LYS A 380 12.60 26.11 17.98
N LYS A 381 13.03 27.24 17.41
CA LYS A 381 12.20 28.44 17.31
C LYS A 381 10.96 28.23 16.43
N GLY A 382 11.11 27.51 15.31
CA GLY A 382 9.99 27.17 14.42
C GLY A 382 9.02 26.19 15.06
N PHE A 383 9.54 25.13 15.70
CA PHE A 383 8.75 24.06 16.31
C PHE A 383 7.94 24.54 17.50
N SER A 384 8.51 25.40 18.37
CA SER A 384 7.81 25.97 19.53
C SER A 384 6.53 26.76 19.17
N ARG A 385 6.44 27.22 17.91
CA ARG A 385 5.25 27.87 17.35
C ARG A 385 4.31 26.87 16.72
N ILE A 386 4.81 26.07 15.78
CA ILE A 386 4.04 25.09 15.01
C ILE A 386 4.92 23.85 14.77
N PRO A 387 4.50 22.65 15.19
CA PRO A 387 5.23 21.41 14.93
C PRO A 387 5.49 21.22 13.43
N LEU A 388 6.71 20.82 13.08
CA LEU A 388 7.11 20.47 11.72
C LEU A 388 7.37 18.96 11.67
N CYS A 389 6.31 18.18 11.45
CA CYS A 389 6.34 16.73 11.58
C CYS A 389 6.87 15.99 10.34
N ASN A 390 6.99 16.69 9.22
CA ASN A 390 7.47 16.14 7.96
C ASN A 390 8.98 16.34 7.75
N LEU A 391 9.68 16.86 8.76
CA LEU A 391 11.13 17.00 8.80
C LEU A 391 11.66 16.16 9.96
N ASN A 392 12.61 15.26 9.68
CA ASN A 392 13.31 14.46 10.67
C ASN A 392 14.81 14.80 10.67
N LEU A 393 15.44 14.76 11.83
CA LEU A 393 16.89 14.89 11.93
C LEU A 393 17.53 13.55 12.25
N ILE A 394 18.69 13.33 11.65
CA ILE A 394 19.56 12.20 11.96
C ILE A 394 20.88 12.80 12.40
N VAL A 395 21.19 12.68 13.68
CA VAL A 395 22.40 13.21 14.28
C VAL A 395 23.40 12.08 14.41
N LYS A 396 24.51 12.17 13.68
CA LYS A 396 25.56 11.16 13.69
C LYS A 396 26.64 11.55 14.67
N ILE A 397 26.78 10.75 15.72
CA ILE A 397 27.74 11.00 16.78
C ILE A 397 28.94 10.06 16.59
N ARG A 398 30.13 10.67 16.52
CA ARG A 398 31.42 9.97 16.38
C ARG A 398 32.27 10.16 17.63
N GLU A 399 33.30 9.33 17.80
CA GLU A 399 34.19 9.44 18.96
C GLU A 399 34.86 10.82 19.08
N SER A 400 35.25 11.41 17.94
CA SER A 400 35.84 12.76 17.87
C SER A 400 34.92 13.85 18.42
N SER A 401 33.61 13.65 18.39
CA SER A 401 32.61 14.62 18.86
C SER A 401 32.32 14.57 20.36
N LEU A 402 32.88 13.61 21.09
CA LEU A 402 32.67 13.48 22.54
C LEU A 402 33.50 14.48 23.36
N LYS A 403 34.20 15.41 22.71
CA LYS A 403 35.10 16.41 23.30
C LYS A 403 34.93 17.78 22.63
N GLY A 404 35.39 18.83 23.30
CA GLY A 404 35.45 20.18 22.75
C GLY A 404 34.07 20.82 22.53
N GLU A 405 33.96 21.67 21.51
CA GLU A 405 32.77 22.49 21.23
C GLU A 405 31.54 21.67 20.81
N TRP A 406 31.75 20.46 20.31
CA TRP A 406 30.68 19.50 19.97
C TRP A 406 29.83 19.11 21.19
N VAL A 407 30.39 19.18 22.40
CA VAL A 407 29.67 18.85 23.65
C VAL A 407 28.53 19.84 23.90
N GLU A 408 28.75 21.13 23.68
CA GLU A 408 27.71 22.15 23.88
C GLU A 408 26.61 22.04 22.82
N LEU A 409 26.99 21.73 21.57
CA LEU A 409 26.03 21.42 20.51
C LEU A 409 25.16 20.21 20.86
N MET A 410 25.74 19.15 21.43
CA MET A 410 25.00 17.99 21.89
C MET A 410 23.98 18.35 22.98
N LYS A 411 24.31 19.22 23.94
CA LYS A 411 23.33 19.69 24.92
C LYS A 411 22.16 20.42 24.26
N ASN A 412 22.45 21.29 23.29
CA ASN A 412 21.41 21.99 22.52
C ASN A 412 20.51 21.02 21.73
N LEU A 413 21.08 19.94 21.19
CA LEU A 413 20.32 18.87 20.53
C LEU A 413 19.33 18.18 21.48
N HIS A 414 19.73 17.89 22.71
CA HIS A 414 18.84 17.27 23.70
C HIS A 414 17.71 18.21 24.15
N ASP A 415 17.95 19.52 24.16
CA ASP A 415 16.87 20.50 24.35
C ASP A 415 15.87 20.48 23.19
N ALA A 416 16.35 20.33 21.94
CA ALA A 416 15.48 20.14 20.78
C ALA A 416 14.65 18.83 20.87
N MET A 417 15.26 17.74 21.33
CA MET A 417 14.56 16.46 21.55
C MET A 417 13.46 16.59 22.61
N LYS A 418 13.73 17.30 23.71
CA LYS A 418 12.74 17.53 24.77
C LYS A 418 11.52 18.31 24.26
N LEU A 419 11.73 19.28 23.37
CA LEU A 419 10.65 20.01 22.69
C LEU A 419 9.78 19.12 21.78
N GLY A 420 10.17 17.86 21.53
CA GLY A 420 9.46 16.91 20.69
C GLY A 420 9.85 16.97 19.21
N ILE A 421 10.98 17.61 18.86
CA ILE A 421 11.52 17.54 17.51
C ILE A 421 11.98 16.10 17.25
N PRO A 422 11.57 15.47 16.13
CA PRO A 422 11.99 14.11 15.80
C PRO A 422 13.49 14.08 15.44
N ILE A 423 14.29 13.55 16.36
CA ILE A 423 15.74 13.38 16.17
C ILE A 423 16.11 11.93 16.45
N ILE A 424 16.70 11.26 15.46
CA ILE A 424 17.36 9.97 15.62
C ILE A 424 18.83 10.24 15.93
N VAL A 425 19.33 9.60 16.99
CA VAL A 425 20.76 9.54 17.29
C VAL A 425 21.33 8.31 16.61
N ALA A 426 22.27 8.50 15.69
CA ALA A 426 23.06 7.43 15.08
C ALA A 426 24.39 7.30 15.82
N ASN A 427 24.61 6.11 16.42
CA ASN A 427 25.83 5.78 17.15
C ASN A 427 26.88 5.23 16.18
N LEU A 428 27.83 6.09 15.81
CA LEU A 428 28.97 5.77 14.96
C LEU A 428 30.29 5.94 15.74
N THR A 429 30.26 5.78 17.07
CA THR A 429 31.43 5.98 17.93
C THR A 429 32.52 4.92 17.75
N ASP A 430 32.16 3.73 17.26
CA ASP A 430 33.08 2.63 16.95
C ASP A 430 33.17 2.34 15.44
N VAL A 431 32.65 3.24 14.59
CA VAL A 431 32.59 3.05 13.13
C VAL A 431 33.18 4.25 12.41
N ASN A 432 34.18 3.98 11.57
CA ASN A 432 34.81 4.98 10.72
C ASN A 432 34.13 5.16 9.37
N ASP A 433 33.28 4.22 8.94
CA ASP A 433 32.57 4.32 7.66
C ASP A 433 31.47 5.39 7.66
N ASN A 434 31.07 5.77 6.44
CA ASN A 434 29.97 6.67 6.17
C ASN A 434 28.68 5.86 5.98
N ILE A 435 27.91 5.76 7.06
CA ILE A 435 26.60 5.11 7.08
C ILE A 435 25.51 6.19 7.05
N SER A 436 24.50 5.99 6.22
CA SER A 436 23.31 6.85 6.17
C SER A 436 22.13 6.14 6.84
N PHE A 437 21.17 6.91 7.33
CA PHE A 437 19.95 6.37 7.95
C PHE A 437 18.71 7.04 7.35
N SER A 438 17.54 6.41 7.46
CA SER A 438 16.24 7.04 7.19
C SER A 438 15.56 7.56 8.47
N SER A 439 14.43 8.25 8.33
CA SER A 439 13.60 8.71 9.44
C SER A 439 13.00 7.58 10.30
N CYS A 440 12.96 6.35 9.79
CA CYS A 440 12.50 5.16 10.52
C CYS A 440 13.65 4.32 11.11
N GLY A 441 14.91 4.75 10.94
CA GLY A 441 16.09 4.05 11.46
C GLY A 441 16.66 3.00 10.51
N PHE A 442 16.15 2.90 9.27
CA PHE A 442 16.72 1.99 8.28
C PHE A 442 18.16 2.38 7.99
N LYS A 443 19.06 1.40 7.99
CA LYS A 443 20.50 1.61 7.85
C LYS A 443 20.98 1.36 6.42
N PHE A 444 21.50 2.40 5.76
CA PHE A 444 22.19 2.32 4.49
C PHE A 444 23.68 2.12 4.74
N GLU A 445 24.07 0.87 4.96
CA GLU A 445 25.46 0.48 5.17
C GLU A 445 26.09 0.03 3.84
N PRO A 446 27.24 0.61 3.44
CA PRO A 446 27.93 0.20 2.23
C PRO A 446 28.65 -1.14 2.43
N PHE A 447 28.76 -1.94 1.37
CA PHE A 447 29.63 -3.11 1.33
C PHE A 447 31.07 -2.74 1.02
N SER A 448 31.26 -1.75 0.14
CA SER A 448 32.58 -1.34 -0.32
C SER A 448 32.72 0.18 -0.37
N GLU A 449 31.97 0.84 -1.26
CA GLU A 449 32.15 2.26 -1.54
C GLU A 449 30.92 3.07 -1.12
N TRP A 450 31.04 3.79 -0.01
CA TRP A 450 29.94 4.57 0.54
C TRP A 450 29.35 5.57 -0.45
N GLU A 451 30.19 6.26 -1.24
CA GLU A 451 29.71 7.32 -2.13
C GLU A 451 28.70 6.82 -3.13
N VAL A 452 28.93 5.65 -3.74
CA VAL A 452 28.09 5.07 -4.79
C VAL A 452 27.02 4.14 -4.24
N GLU A 453 27.22 3.63 -3.02
CA GLU A 453 26.30 2.69 -2.40
C GLU A 453 25.32 3.33 -1.42
N THR A 454 25.54 4.51 -0.86
CA THR A 454 24.62 5.12 0.12
C THR A 454 23.96 6.41 -0.37
N LEU A 455 24.53 7.09 -1.37
CA LEU A 455 24.00 8.35 -1.91
C LEU A 455 23.42 8.17 -3.33
N ALA A 456 22.36 8.93 -3.63
CA ALA A 456 21.52 8.73 -4.82
C ALA A 456 21.00 7.28 -4.95
N VAL A 457 20.74 6.61 -3.84
CA VAL A 457 20.31 5.20 -3.80
C VAL A 457 18.88 5.06 -3.29
N PRO A 458 18.01 4.32 -4.00
CA PRO A 458 16.67 3.99 -3.51
C PRO A 458 16.66 2.77 -2.59
N MET A 459 15.65 2.68 -1.73
CA MET A 459 15.28 1.51 -0.93
C MET A 459 13.82 1.11 -1.26
N ILE A 460 13.58 -0.20 -1.41
CA ILE A 460 12.35 -0.72 -2.05
C ILE A 460 11.73 -1.94 -1.39
N ALA A 461 12.01 -2.29 -0.13
CA ALA A 461 11.34 -3.49 0.39
C ALA A 461 10.98 -3.41 1.86
N ASP A 462 9.68 -3.41 2.10
CA ASP A 462 9.03 -3.73 3.36
C ASP A 462 8.21 -5.02 3.20
N VAL A 463 8.81 -6.06 2.61
CA VAL A 463 8.17 -7.39 2.63
C VAL A 463 8.37 -7.98 4.01
N SER A 464 7.28 -8.13 4.76
CA SER A 464 7.32 -8.53 6.15
C SER A 464 6.78 -9.94 6.35
N ILE A 465 7.44 -10.72 7.19
CA ILE A 465 7.01 -12.08 7.57
C ILE A 465 6.17 -12.03 8.85
N ASN A 466 5.08 -12.80 8.86
CA ASN A 466 4.26 -13.01 10.05
C ASN A 466 4.90 -14.04 10.99
N MET A 467 5.79 -13.58 11.87
CA MET A 467 6.49 -14.46 12.80
C MET A 467 5.54 -15.18 13.79
N PRO A 468 4.52 -14.51 14.37
CA PRO A 468 3.57 -15.15 15.29
C PRO A 468 2.88 -16.36 14.68
N ARG A 469 2.42 -16.26 13.42
CA ARG A 469 1.80 -17.38 12.72
C ARG A 469 2.75 -18.56 12.58
N LEU A 470 3.99 -18.30 12.17
CA LEU A 470 4.98 -19.35 11.99
C LEU A 470 5.29 -20.06 13.32
N ALA A 471 5.39 -19.32 14.42
CA ALA A 471 5.53 -19.90 15.76
C ALA A 471 4.32 -20.77 16.14
N GLN A 472 3.11 -20.27 15.89
CA GLN A 472 1.86 -20.96 16.23
C GLN A 472 1.75 -22.32 15.53
N ILE A 473 2.00 -22.37 14.23
CA ILE A 473 1.93 -23.64 13.46
C ILE A 473 3.07 -24.59 13.80
N SER A 474 4.17 -24.09 14.37
CA SER A 474 5.35 -24.89 14.70
C SER A 474 5.22 -25.63 16.03
N LYS A 475 4.30 -25.21 16.91
CA LYS A 475 4.00 -25.87 18.19
C LYS A 475 5.25 -26.12 19.05
N GLY A 476 6.16 -25.14 19.10
CA GLY A 476 7.41 -25.21 19.87
C GLY A 476 8.52 -26.07 19.25
N ASN A 477 8.38 -26.54 18.00
CA ASN A 477 9.41 -27.33 17.32
C ASN A 477 10.31 -26.44 16.44
N ASP A 478 11.60 -26.36 16.80
CA ASP A 478 12.62 -25.52 16.12
C ASP A 478 12.78 -25.81 14.62
N GLU A 479 12.82 -27.10 14.22
CA GLU A 479 13.01 -27.46 12.82
C GLU A 479 11.76 -27.18 11.99
N ARG A 480 10.57 -27.44 12.54
CA ARG A 480 9.31 -27.07 11.91
C ARG A 480 9.18 -25.56 11.73
N LEU A 481 9.63 -24.78 12.72
CA LEU A 481 9.69 -23.32 12.62
C LEU A 481 10.59 -22.91 11.47
N TRP A 482 11.78 -23.50 11.39
CA TRP A 482 12.72 -23.18 10.32
C TRP A 482 12.20 -23.57 8.92
N GLU A 483 11.66 -24.77 8.75
CA GLU A 483 11.14 -25.23 7.45
C GLU A 483 10.04 -24.30 6.93
N ASN A 484 9.12 -23.86 7.80
CA ASN A 484 8.06 -22.93 7.40
C ASN A 484 8.61 -21.52 7.16
N LEU A 485 9.58 -21.08 7.96
CA LEU A 485 10.23 -19.79 7.78
C LEU A 485 10.98 -19.74 6.45
N GLN A 486 11.72 -20.79 6.08
CA GLN A 486 12.44 -20.88 4.82
C GLN A 486 11.48 -20.79 3.63
N LYS A 487 10.39 -21.57 3.63
CA LYS A 487 9.35 -21.51 2.58
C LYS A 487 8.73 -20.12 2.44
N THR A 488 8.48 -19.45 3.56
CA THR A 488 7.91 -18.09 3.55
C THR A 488 8.93 -17.04 3.10
N MET A 489 10.21 -17.19 3.49
CA MET A 489 11.30 -16.33 3.03
C MET A 489 11.50 -16.44 1.52
N ASP A 490 11.41 -17.64 0.93
CA ASP A 490 11.56 -17.82 -0.51
C ASP A 490 10.51 -17.01 -1.29
N LYS A 491 9.24 -17.05 -0.86
CA LYS A 491 8.16 -16.24 -1.43
C LYS A 491 8.39 -14.74 -1.23
N ALA A 492 8.88 -14.34 -0.06
CA ALA A 492 9.19 -12.94 0.23
C ALA A 492 10.33 -12.41 -0.66
N ILE A 493 11.40 -13.20 -0.83
CA ILE A 493 12.53 -12.89 -1.70
C ILE A 493 12.08 -12.79 -3.16
N GLU A 494 11.20 -13.69 -3.60
CA GLU A 494 10.60 -13.63 -4.93
C GLU A 494 9.79 -12.34 -5.14
N ALA A 495 8.95 -11.96 -4.17
CA ALA A 495 8.20 -10.70 -4.21
C ALA A 495 9.14 -9.47 -4.32
N ILE A 496 10.27 -9.47 -3.61
CA ILE A 496 11.29 -8.41 -3.68
C ILE A 496 11.89 -8.34 -5.09
N ARG A 497 12.25 -9.49 -5.68
CA ARG A 497 12.81 -9.55 -7.05
C ARG A 497 11.82 -9.03 -8.09
N ILE A 498 10.54 -9.39 -7.98
CA ILE A 498 9.48 -8.90 -8.86
C ILE A 498 9.34 -7.39 -8.74
N ARG A 499 9.34 -6.85 -7.52
CA ARG A 499 9.26 -5.40 -7.30
C ARG A 499 10.43 -4.67 -7.95
N ARG A 500 11.65 -5.19 -7.77
CA ARG A 500 12.86 -4.62 -8.39
C ARG A 500 12.72 -4.58 -9.92
N GLY A 501 12.31 -5.68 -10.54
CA GLY A 501 12.06 -5.72 -11.99
C GLY A 501 10.97 -4.73 -12.44
N ALA A 502 9.88 -4.61 -11.68
CA ALA A 502 8.81 -3.66 -11.98
C ALA A 502 9.30 -2.21 -11.97
N LEU A 503 10.08 -1.81 -10.95
CA LEU A 503 10.64 -0.46 -10.86
C LEU A 503 11.68 -0.17 -11.94
N GLU A 504 12.53 -1.15 -12.27
CA GLU A 504 13.46 -1.02 -13.39
C GLU A 504 12.71 -0.75 -14.71
N ASN A 505 11.58 -1.43 -14.93
CA ASN A 505 10.72 -1.19 -16.07
C ASN A 505 10.07 0.20 -16.03
N ARG A 506 9.61 0.69 -14.86
CA ARG A 506 9.06 2.06 -14.73
C ARG A 506 10.10 3.13 -15.12
N ILE A 507 11.36 2.93 -14.74
CA ILE A 507 12.46 3.83 -15.14
C ILE A 507 12.64 3.80 -16.66
N LYS A 508 12.73 2.61 -17.26
CA LYS A 508 12.89 2.44 -18.73
C LYS A 508 11.72 3.03 -19.53
N GLU A 509 10.51 2.94 -19.00
CA GLU A 509 9.30 3.51 -19.60
C GLU A 509 9.17 5.03 -19.41
N GLY A 510 10.07 5.66 -18.63
CA GLY A 510 10.05 7.10 -18.37
C GLY A 510 8.95 7.54 -17.40
N LEU A 511 8.45 6.64 -16.56
CA LEU A 511 7.39 6.92 -15.57
C LEU A 511 7.90 7.46 -14.23
N LEU A 512 9.22 7.53 -14.06
CA LEU A 512 9.89 8.13 -12.90
C LEU A 512 10.82 9.29 -13.31
N PRO A 513 10.33 10.28 -14.09
CA PRO A 513 11.17 11.26 -14.78
C PRO A 513 11.92 12.22 -13.84
N THR A 514 11.48 12.34 -12.59
CA THR A 514 12.11 13.24 -11.60
C THR A 514 13.29 12.57 -10.91
N ILE A 515 13.15 11.29 -10.53
CA ILE A 515 14.21 10.59 -9.80
C ILE A 515 15.16 9.81 -10.74
N SER A 516 14.76 9.48 -11.96
CA SER A 516 15.64 8.78 -12.91
C SER A 516 15.17 8.90 -14.35
N GLN A 517 16.05 9.38 -15.23
CA GLN A 517 15.77 9.36 -16.67
C GLN A 517 16.39 8.11 -17.31
N PRO A 518 15.77 7.53 -18.37
CA PRO A 518 16.32 6.35 -19.05
C PRO A 518 17.76 6.54 -19.53
N ASP A 519 18.08 7.72 -20.08
CA ASP A 519 19.36 8.01 -20.73
C ASP A 519 20.40 8.68 -19.80
N ASP A 520 19.96 9.28 -18.70
CA ASP A 520 20.80 9.94 -17.70
C ASP A 520 20.28 9.63 -16.28
N PRO A 521 20.62 8.45 -15.74
CA PRO A 521 20.06 8.01 -14.46
C PRO A 521 20.70 8.77 -13.30
N TYR A 522 19.89 9.57 -12.59
CA TYR A 522 20.29 10.19 -11.32
C TYR A 522 20.46 9.13 -10.22
N ILE A 523 19.50 8.23 -10.05
CA ILE A 523 19.61 7.14 -9.06
C ILE A 523 20.54 6.02 -9.50
N ARG A 524 21.27 5.48 -8.52
CA ARG A 524 22.15 4.32 -8.68
C ARG A 524 21.39 3.03 -8.41
N PHE A 525 20.54 2.64 -9.37
CA PHE A 525 19.65 1.48 -9.25
C PHE A 525 20.38 0.14 -8.98
N LYS A 526 21.65 0.00 -9.40
CA LYS A 526 22.45 -1.21 -9.12
C LYS A 526 22.71 -1.41 -7.62
N ALA A 527 22.77 -0.32 -6.84
CA ALA A 527 23.07 -0.33 -5.41
C ALA A 527 21.82 -0.40 -4.52
N ILE A 528 20.64 -0.61 -5.12
CA ILE A 528 19.33 -0.59 -4.45
C ILE A 528 19.29 -1.46 -3.17
N PHE A 529 18.68 -0.91 -2.12
CA PHE A 529 18.47 -1.64 -0.87
C PHE A 529 17.11 -2.32 -0.85
N SER A 530 17.09 -3.55 -0.32
CA SER A 530 15.86 -4.30 -0.07
C SER A 530 15.91 -4.94 1.32
N SER A 531 14.87 -4.81 2.13
CA SER A 531 14.75 -5.48 3.42
C SER A 531 13.72 -6.60 3.42
N LEU A 532 14.00 -7.60 4.27
CA LEU A 532 13.03 -8.52 4.81
C LEU A 532 12.67 -8.08 6.23
N GLY A 533 11.41 -7.71 6.44
CA GLY A 533 10.88 -7.29 7.74
C GLY A 533 10.38 -8.47 8.57
N LEU A 534 10.51 -8.39 9.89
CA LEU A 534 9.92 -9.35 10.82
C LEU A 534 8.85 -8.66 11.68
N ILE A 535 7.58 -9.02 11.48
CA ILE A 535 6.48 -8.52 12.33
C ILE A 535 6.22 -9.54 13.45
N GLY A 536 6.07 -9.04 14.66
CA GLY A 536 5.65 -9.81 15.83
C GLY A 536 6.72 -10.76 16.38
N LEU A 537 7.99 -10.38 16.29
CA LEU A 537 9.09 -11.22 16.78
C LEU A 537 8.99 -11.53 18.28
N ASN A 538 8.56 -10.54 19.08
CA ASN A 538 8.29 -10.72 20.51
C ASN A 538 7.19 -11.76 20.74
N GLU A 539 6.03 -11.61 20.08
CA GLU A 539 4.91 -12.53 20.22
C GLU A 539 5.28 -13.94 19.75
N ALA A 540 5.99 -14.06 18.63
CA ALA A 540 6.48 -15.33 18.10
C ALA A 540 7.40 -16.05 19.10
N THR A 541 8.27 -15.29 19.77
CA THR A 541 9.16 -15.84 20.79
C THR A 541 8.34 -16.42 21.95
N ILE A 542 7.37 -15.67 22.46
CA ILE A 542 6.50 -16.14 23.56
C ILE A 542 5.69 -17.36 23.13
N ILE A 543 5.12 -17.37 21.92
CA ILE A 543 4.34 -18.50 21.40
C ILE A 543 5.21 -19.76 21.31
N HIS A 544 6.46 -19.62 20.87
CA HIS A 544 7.36 -20.75 20.64
C HIS A 544 7.98 -21.30 21.92
N THR A 545 8.35 -20.43 22.87
CA THR A 545 9.07 -20.84 24.10
C THR A 545 8.19 -20.89 25.35
N GLY A 546 7.02 -20.26 25.33
CA GLY A 546 6.11 -20.13 26.47
C GLY A 546 6.50 -19.03 27.48
N ALA A 547 7.53 -18.21 27.20
CA ALA A 547 7.99 -17.16 28.12
C ALA A 547 8.41 -15.87 27.39
N ASP A 548 8.31 -14.73 28.08
CA ASP A 548 8.66 -13.41 27.55
C ASP A 548 10.16 -13.21 27.28
N LEU A 549 10.48 -12.05 26.68
CA LEU A 549 11.84 -11.66 26.36
C LEU A 549 12.70 -11.33 27.60
N LEU A 550 12.18 -11.36 28.83
CA LEU A 550 13.00 -11.23 30.04
C LEU A 550 13.63 -12.57 30.42
N ASN A 551 13.08 -13.67 29.94
CA ASN A 551 13.68 -14.98 30.09
C ASN A 551 14.91 -15.14 29.18
N ALA A 552 16.05 -15.52 29.77
CA ALA A 552 17.30 -15.70 29.04
C ALA A 552 17.23 -16.81 27.97
N SER A 553 16.47 -17.89 28.19
CA SER A 553 16.31 -18.96 27.19
C SER A 553 15.46 -18.48 26.01
N SER A 554 14.38 -17.71 26.26
CA SER A 554 13.59 -17.07 25.20
C SER A 554 14.45 -16.13 24.35
N GLN A 555 15.29 -15.31 24.97
CA GLN A 555 16.23 -14.45 24.24
C GLN A 555 17.21 -15.28 23.40
N ALA A 556 17.78 -16.35 23.97
CA ALA A 556 18.71 -17.21 23.25
C ALA A 556 18.07 -17.84 21.99
N THR A 557 16.83 -18.32 22.11
CA THR A 557 16.06 -18.86 20.99
C THR A 557 15.76 -17.80 19.93
N MET A 558 15.30 -16.61 20.34
CA MET A 558 15.08 -15.48 19.42
C MET A 558 16.36 -15.14 18.64
N LEU A 559 17.49 -14.97 19.33
CA LEU A 559 18.78 -14.65 18.71
C LEU A 559 19.28 -15.77 17.80
N LYS A 560 19.07 -17.05 18.17
CA LYS A 560 19.38 -18.21 17.31
C LYS A 560 18.59 -18.15 16.00
N THR A 561 17.29 -17.88 16.06
CA THR A 561 16.43 -17.73 14.89
C THR A 561 16.88 -16.56 14.01
N LEU A 562 17.15 -15.39 14.58
CA LEU A 562 17.66 -14.23 13.85
C LEU A 562 18.97 -14.51 13.12
N ARG A 563 19.93 -15.19 13.76
CA ARG A 563 21.19 -15.57 13.11
C ARG A 563 20.98 -16.56 11.96
N ARG A 564 20.06 -17.51 12.10
CA ARG A 564 19.73 -18.48 11.03
C ARG A 564 19.11 -17.76 9.83
N ILE A 565 18.21 -16.80 10.05
CA ILE A 565 17.66 -15.93 9.00
C ILE A 565 18.76 -15.11 8.34
N ARG A 566 19.60 -14.42 9.12
CA ARG A 566 20.69 -13.59 8.62
C ARG A 566 21.65 -14.39 7.73
N SER A 567 22.07 -15.56 8.20
CA SER A 567 22.92 -16.48 7.44
C SER A 567 22.26 -16.97 6.14
N TYR A 568 20.95 -17.17 6.13
CA TYR A 568 20.22 -17.57 4.93
C TYR A 568 20.20 -16.46 3.88
N LEU A 569 19.94 -15.23 4.30
CA LEU A 569 19.96 -14.06 3.42
C LEU A 569 21.37 -13.79 2.87
N ASP A 570 22.40 -13.90 3.71
CA ASP A 570 23.81 -13.69 3.31
C ASP A 570 24.35 -14.77 2.37
N ALA A 571 23.81 -15.98 2.42
CA ALA A 571 24.13 -17.04 1.45
C ALA A 571 23.46 -16.79 0.08
N GLY A 572 22.46 -15.91 0.02
CA GLY A 572 21.81 -15.48 -1.21
C GLY A 572 22.70 -14.57 -2.05
N ARG A 573 22.34 -14.40 -3.34
CA ARG A 573 23.02 -13.47 -4.24
C ARG A 573 22.44 -12.06 -4.23
N ASP A 574 21.27 -11.88 -3.63
CA ASP A 574 20.56 -10.59 -3.61
C ASP A 574 20.98 -9.76 -2.39
N ARG A 575 21.11 -8.44 -2.59
CA ARG A 575 21.37 -7.45 -1.52
C ARG A 575 20.12 -7.28 -0.64
N ILE A 576 19.82 -8.27 0.20
CA ILE A 576 18.66 -8.27 1.10
C ILE A 576 19.14 -8.23 2.56
N GLY A 577 18.75 -7.20 3.30
CA GLY A 577 19.04 -7.10 4.72
C GLY A 577 17.84 -7.43 5.60
N LEU A 578 18.12 -7.65 6.89
CA LEU A 578 17.12 -8.00 7.90
C LEU A 578 16.79 -6.78 8.76
N THR A 579 15.50 -6.56 9.02
CA THR A 579 15.02 -5.47 9.88
C THR A 579 13.78 -5.84 10.67
N SER A 580 13.55 -5.14 11.78
CA SER A 580 12.25 -5.11 12.49
C SER A 580 11.40 -3.90 12.08
N ILE A 581 11.96 -2.96 11.31
CA ILE A 581 11.29 -1.73 10.86
C ILE A 581 10.24 -2.11 9.81
N CYS A 582 9.00 -2.27 10.26
CA CYS A 582 7.85 -2.65 9.42
C CYS A 582 6.73 -1.63 9.61
N GLY A 583 5.85 -1.49 8.61
CA GLY A 583 4.73 -0.55 8.67
C GLY A 583 3.63 -0.94 9.67
N GLU A 584 2.93 0.08 10.17
CA GLU A 584 1.80 -0.07 11.10
C GLU A 584 0.65 -0.88 10.47
N GLU A 585 0.45 -0.77 9.15
CA GLU A 585 -0.61 -1.48 8.44
C GLU A 585 -0.39 -3.00 8.47
N GLY A 586 0.83 -3.45 8.22
CA GLY A 586 1.19 -4.87 8.28
C GLY A 586 0.89 -5.48 9.63
N SER A 587 1.23 -4.78 10.71
CA SER A 587 0.95 -5.23 12.09
C SER A 587 -0.54 -5.46 12.33
N SER A 588 -1.38 -4.44 12.09
CA SER A 588 -2.83 -4.54 12.27
C SER A 588 -3.47 -5.56 11.31
N ARG A 589 -3.02 -5.64 10.06
CA ARG A 589 -3.59 -6.56 9.06
C ARG A 589 -3.33 -8.01 9.45
N LEU A 590 -2.09 -8.35 9.81
CA LEU A 590 -1.69 -9.73 10.08
C LEU A 590 -2.40 -10.29 11.32
N VAL A 591 -2.46 -9.53 12.41
CA VAL A 591 -3.16 -9.98 13.62
C VAL A 591 -4.65 -10.22 13.37
N ASN A 592 -5.30 -9.37 12.56
CA ASN A 592 -6.72 -9.53 12.25
C ASN A 592 -6.98 -10.78 11.39
N LEU A 593 -6.09 -11.13 10.46
CA LEU A 593 -6.18 -12.39 9.71
C LEU A 593 -5.98 -13.60 10.62
N ASP A 594 -5.00 -13.55 11.51
CA ASP A 594 -4.76 -14.64 12.47
C ASP A 594 -5.91 -14.82 13.46
N LEU A 595 -6.53 -13.73 13.90
CA LEU A 595 -7.71 -13.77 14.75
C LEU A 595 -8.89 -14.48 14.08
N ASN A 596 -9.09 -14.27 12.78
CA ASN A 596 -10.15 -14.94 12.03
C ASN A 596 -9.86 -16.44 11.86
N ASN A 597 -8.59 -16.83 11.75
CA ASN A 597 -8.19 -18.22 11.53
C ASN A 597 -8.11 -19.05 12.82
N TYR A 598 -7.56 -18.48 13.90
CA TYR A 598 -7.27 -19.22 15.15
C TYR A 598 -8.20 -18.86 16.30
N GLY A 599 -8.98 -17.78 16.18
CA GLY A 599 -9.85 -17.30 17.24
C GLY A 599 -9.12 -16.54 18.35
N LYS A 600 -9.89 -15.74 19.11
CA LYS A 600 -9.38 -14.77 20.10
C LYS A 600 -8.74 -15.37 21.35
N SER A 601 -9.01 -16.63 21.68
CA SER A 601 -8.54 -17.26 22.93
C SER A 601 -7.12 -17.81 22.86
N ILE A 602 -6.58 -17.98 21.64
CA ILE A 602 -5.30 -18.66 21.40
C ILE A 602 -4.18 -17.66 21.10
N LEU A 603 -4.54 -16.47 20.60
CA LEU A 603 -3.61 -15.57 19.98
C LEU A 603 -2.87 -14.70 21.00
N ASN A 604 -1.54 -14.72 20.95
CA ASN A 604 -0.70 -13.81 21.70
C ASN A 604 -0.40 -12.56 20.85
N SER A 605 -0.93 -11.41 21.27
CA SER A 605 -0.80 -10.11 20.60
C SER A 605 -0.65 -9.00 21.62
N GLN A 606 -0.10 -7.87 21.20
CA GLN A 606 -0.12 -6.65 22.01
C GLN A 606 -1.50 -5.99 21.99
N GLY A 607 -1.74 -5.19 23.03
CA GLY A 607 -2.90 -4.33 23.15
C GLY A 607 -4.19 -5.00 23.62
N PHE A 608 -5.28 -4.23 23.62
CA PHE A 608 -6.59 -4.72 24.07
C PHE A 608 -7.15 -5.82 23.16
N ARG A 609 -7.95 -6.72 23.76
CA ARG A 609 -8.68 -7.78 23.05
C ARG A 609 -9.56 -7.30 21.88
N ARG A 610 -9.96 -6.02 21.86
CA ARG A 610 -10.77 -5.43 20.78
C ARG A 610 -9.92 -4.73 19.71
N GLU A 611 -8.71 -4.30 20.05
CA GLU A 611 -7.82 -3.53 19.19
C GLU A 611 -6.38 -4.08 19.28
N PRO A 612 -6.17 -5.37 18.92
CA PRO A 612 -4.87 -6.00 19.05
C PRO A 612 -3.95 -5.63 17.90
N TYR A 613 -2.65 -5.72 18.13
CA TYR A 613 -1.62 -5.51 17.12
C TYR A 613 -0.37 -6.36 17.42
N TYR A 614 0.49 -6.57 16.43
CA TYR A 614 1.78 -7.24 16.61
C TYR A 614 2.91 -6.24 16.79
N THR A 615 3.95 -6.62 17.53
CA THR A 615 5.08 -5.71 17.73
C THR A 615 5.75 -5.41 16.39
N ASP A 616 5.94 -4.12 16.09
CA ASP A 616 6.55 -3.58 14.88
C ASP A 616 7.65 -2.59 15.27
N VAL A 617 8.67 -2.45 14.40
CA VAL A 617 9.79 -1.51 14.48
C VAL A 617 10.79 -1.78 15.59
N CYS A 618 10.38 -1.86 16.86
CA CYS A 618 11.24 -2.20 17.99
C CYS A 618 11.18 -3.69 18.32
N ILE A 619 12.19 -4.20 19.03
CA ILE A 619 12.22 -5.61 19.45
C ILE A 619 11.42 -5.79 20.73
N VAL A 620 11.58 -4.87 21.68
CA VAL A 620 10.86 -4.88 22.95
C VAL A 620 9.61 -4.03 22.81
N PRO A 621 8.40 -4.56 23.07
CA PRO A 621 7.15 -3.79 22.99
C PRO A 621 7.21 -2.52 23.84
N LEU A 622 6.60 -1.42 23.39
CA LEU A 622 6.65 -0.13 24.10
C LEU A 622 5.90 -0.16 25.46
N GLU A 623 4.99 -1.11 25.64
CA GLU A 623 4.19 -1.32 26.84
C GLU A 623 4.94 -2.11 27.93
N TYR A 624 6.09 -2.73 27.61
CA TYR A 624 6.85 -3.50 28.59
C TYR A 624 7.40 -2.57 29.67
N ASN A 625 6.91 -2.76 30.90
CA ASN A 625 7.36 -2.03 32.08
C ASN A 625 8.64 -2.66 32.65
N ILE A 626 9.77 -2.37 31.99
CA ILE A 626 11.09 -2.89 32.37
C ILE A 626 12.11 -1.74 32.50
N PRO A 627 13.17 -1.92 33.31
CA PRO A 627 14.24 -0.92 33.41
C PRO A 627 14.87 -0.59 32.05
N LEU A 628 15.23 0.67 31.84
CA LEU A 628 15.79 1.12 30.56
C LEU A 628 17.06 0.34 30.17
N SER A 629 17.97 0.08 31.11
CA SER A 629 19.18 -0.73 30.86
C SER A 629 18.85 -2.10 30.26
N LYS A 630 17.82 -2.77 30.78
CA LYS A 630 17.41 -4.09 30.28
C LYS A 630 16.81 -4.01 28.88
N ARG A 631 16.02 -2.97 28.60
CA ARG A 631 15.52 -2.70 27.24
C ARG A 631 16.68 -2.53 26.27
N LEU A 632 17.62 -1.63 26.59
CA LEU A 632 18.78 -1.34 25.74
C LEU A 632 19.63 -2.58 25.47
N GLU A 633 19.85 -3.44 26.48
CA GLU A 633 20.57 -4.70 26.32
C GLU A 633 19.90 -5.66 25.31
N ILE A 634 18.58 -5.81 25.37
CA ILE A 634 17.83 -6.69 24.45
C ILE A 634 17.83 -6.11 23.04
N GLU A 635 17.57 -4.80 22.93
CA GLU A 635 17.55 -4.08 21.65
C GLU A 635 18.93 -4.11 20.96
N GLU A 636 20.03 -3.93 21.70
CA GLU A 636 21.40 -4.03 21.16
C GLU A 636 21.70 -5.44 20.66
N LYS A 637 21.41 -6.48 21.45
CA LYS A 637 21.68 -7.88 21.07
C LYS A 637 20.97 -8.27 19.79
N ALA A 638 19.68 -7.95 19.65
CA ALA A 638 18.92 -8.24 18.45
C ALA A 638 19.30 -7.31 17.28
N GLY A 639 19.47 -6.01 17.55
CA GLY A 639 19.85 -5.00 16.56
C GLY A 639 21.21 -5.25 15.92
N SER A 640 22.16 -5.84 16.66
CA SER A 640 23.47 -6.24 16.11
C SER A 640 23.39 -7.30 15.00
N ILE A 641 22.30 -8.09 14.97
CA ILE A 641 22.06 -9.12 13.94
C ILE A 641 21.24 -8.54 12.76
N MET A 642 20.36 -7.58 13.03
CA MET A 642 19.51 -6.93 12.05
C MET A 642 20.28 -5.82 11.30
N ASN A 643 21.04 -6.24 10.30
CA ASN A 643 21.99 -5.38 9.59
C ASN A 643 21.35 -4.18 8.86
N TYR A 644 20.05 -4.17 8.58
CA TYR A 644 19.36 -3.01 7.98
C TYR A 644 18.61 -2.16 9.02
N GLY A 645 18.84 -2.43 10.31
CA GLY A 645 18.50 -1.54 11.41
C GLY A 645 17.27 -2.00 12.20
N THR A 646 17.22 -1.48 13.43
CA THR A 646 16.06 -1.45 14.32
C THR A 646 15.96 -0.01 14.83
N LEU A 647 14.80 0.41 15.33
CA LEU A 647 14.67 1.72 15.97
C LEU A 647 14.12 1.58 17.39
N PRO A 648 15.01 1.48 18.39
CA PRO A 648 14.64 1.61 19.79
C PRO A 648 14.07 3.01 20.05
N VAL A 649 12.82 3.05 20.52
CA VAL A 649 12.14 4.28 20.94
C VAL A 649 12.13 4.34 22.47
N ILE A 650 12.72 5.39 23.01
CA ILE A 650 12.73 5.69 24.45
C ILE A 650 11.65 6.75 24.68
N GLU A 651 10.47 6.33 25.13
CA GLU A 651 9.38 7.25 25.50
C GLU A 651 9.73 7.94 26.81
N VAL A 652 9.78 9.27 26.81
CA VAL A 652 10.27 10.09 27.93
C VAL A 652 9.10 10.80 28.60
N ASN A 653 9.09 10.78 29.94
CA ASN A 653 8.22 11.67 30.71
C ASN A 653 8.82 13.09 30.72
N SER A 654 8.38 13.92 29.77
CA SER A 654 8.89 15.28 29.58
C SER A 654 8.72 16.21 30.79
N ASN A 655 7.81 15.88 31.72
CA ASN A 655 7.60 16.65 32.95
C ASN A 655 8.66 16.36 34.02
N GLU A 656 9.29 15.18 33.99
CA GLU A 656 10.28 14.75 34.98
C GLU A 656 11.72 14.91 34.47
N VAL A 657 11.92 14.82 33.17
CA VAL A 657 13.26 14.73 32.56
C VAL A 657 13.69 16.08 31.96
N ASP A 658 14.92 16.49 32.24
CA ASP A 658 15.55 17.66 31.63
C ASP A 658 16.56 17.30 30.51
N CYS A 659 17.03 18.32 29.79
CA CYS A 659 17.94 18.13 28.67
C CYS A 659 19.31 17.57 29.11
N GLU A 660 19.78 17.89 30.32
CA GLU A 660 21.05 17.40 30.86
C GLU A 660 20.97 15.90 31.16
N MET A 661 19.84 15.43 31.68
CA MET A 661 19.58 14.01 31.94
C MET A 661 19.52 13.21 30.64
N LEU A 662 18.85 13.73 29.60
CA LEU A 662 18.87 13.11 28.27
C LEU A 662 20.30 13.05 27.69
N PHE A 663 21.06 14.15 27.79
CA PHE A 663 22.44 14.21 27.33
C PHE A 663 23.34 13.18 28.02
N LYS A 664 23.32 13.11 29.35
CA LYS A 664 24.11 12.11 30.10
C LYS A 664 23.67 10.68 29.82
N THR A 665 22.38 10.45 29.60
CA THR A 665 21.86 9.13 29.21
C THR A 665 22.34 8.76 27.81
N THR A 666 22.37 9.69 26.86
CA THR A 666 22.98 9.48 25.55
C THR A 666 24.45 9.09 25.67
N LEU A 667 25.25 9.80 26.48
CA LEU A 667 26.66 9.42 26.72
C LEU A 667 26.80 8.01 27.31
N TYR A 668 25.91 7.63 28.23
CA TYR A 668 25.84 6.26 28.74
C TYR A 668 25.57 5.25 27.63
N ILE A 669 24.56 5.49 26.79
CA ILE A 669 24.21 4.60 25.68
C ILE A 669 25.38 4.46 24.70
N LEU A 670 25.98 5.58 24.29
CA LEU A 670 27.11 5.59 23.36
C LEU A 670 28.33 4.81 23.90
N SER A 671 28.56 4.87 25.22
CA SER A 671 29.71 4.21 25.84
C SER A 671 29.48 2.73 26.16
N LYS A 672 28.26 2.34 26.59
CA LYS A 672 27.94 0.97 27.05
C LYS A 672 27.26 0.11 26.01
N HIS A 673 26.60 0.71 25.02
CA HIS A 673 25.82 0.02 23.98
C HIS A 673 26.33 0.38 22.58
N LYS A 674 27.61 0.09 22.31
CA LYS A 674 28.29 0.46 21.06
C LYS A 674 27.66 -0.18 19.81
N GLN A 675 27.03 -1.35 19.95
CA GLN A 675 26.40 -2.05 18.82
C GLN A 675 24.96 -1.57 18.57
N LEU A 676 24.41 -0.72 19.43
CA LEU A 676 23.11 -0.08 19.21
C LEU A 676 23.27 1.09 18.22
N ARG A 677 23.09 0.80 16.93
CA ARG A 677 23.43 1.72 15.82
C ARG A 677 22.58 2.99 15.75
N CYS A 678 21.34 2.96 16.22
CA CYS A 678 20.56 4.17 16.38
C CYS A 678 19.50 4.03 17.48
N PHE A 679 18.99 5.15 17.97
CA PHE A 679 17.85 5.23 18.89
C PHE A 679 17.21 6.63 18.83
N THR A 680 16.04 6.79 19.43
CA THR A 680 15.35 8.08 19.54
C THR A 680 14.70 8.26 20.90
N TYR A 681 14.72 9.49 21.41
CA TYR A 681 13.79 9.90 22.47
C TYR A 681 12.47 10.32 21.85
N SER A 682 11.36 10.00 22.52
CA SER A 682 10.01 10.38 22.08
C SER A 682 9.28 11.03 23.24
N THR A 683 8.59 12.13 22.96
CA THR A 683 7.71 12.82 23.91
C THR A 683 6.39 13.16 23.23
N PHE A 684 5.32 13.24 24.02
CA PHE A 684 4.07 13.80 23.55
C PHE A 684 4.11 15.32 23.57
N THR A 685 3.55 15.96 22.54
CA THR A 685 3.44 17.41 22.50
C THR A 685 2.02 17.84 22.13
N THR A 686 1.63 19.02 22.61
CA THR A 686 0.32 19.61 22.31
C THR A 686 0.49 20.96 21.66
N TYR A 687 -0.05 21.15 20.48
CA TYR A 687 -0.10 22.43 19.79
C TYR A 687 -1.48 23.06 19.91
N CYS A 688 -1.56 24.33 20.29
CA CYS A 688 -2.80 25.09 20.26
C CYS A 688 -2.84 26.05 19.06
N LYS A 689 -3.77 25.81 18.12
CA LYS A 689 -3.98 26.68 16.94
C LYS A 689 -4.29 28.13 17.31
N ARG A 690 -5.08 28.34 18.38
CA ARG A 690 -5.48 29.68 18.82
C ARG A 690 -4.32 30.46 19.44
N CYS A 691 -3.49 29.80 20.24
CA CYS A 691 -2.36 30.44 20.91
C CYS A 691 -1.08 30.44 20.08
N SER A 692 -1.02 29.66 19.00
CA SER A 692 0.20 29.43 18.21
C SER A 692 1.40 29.03 19.07
N LYS A 693 1.17 28.08 19.99
CA LYS A 693 2.16 27.62 20.96
C LYS A 693 2.12 26.10 21.10
N VAL A 694 3.30 25.50 21.21
CA VAL A 694 3.51 24.09 21.58
C VAL A 694 3.79 23.97 23.07
N PHE A 695 3.25 22.91 23.67
CA PHE A 695 3.43 22.52 25.06
C PHE A 695 4.08 21.13 25.11
N GLU A 696 5.08 20.98 25.97
CA GLU A 696 5.92 19.78 26.16
C GLU A 696 5.20 18.69 26.99
N SER A 697 3.98 18.33 26.60
CA SER A 697 3.29 17.15 27.12
C SER A 697 2.01 16.88 26.33
N TYR A 698 1.36 15.76 26.64
CA TYR A 698 -0.02 15.50 26.23
C TYR A 698 -0.99 16.35 27.08
N TRP A 699 -1.86 17.13 26.43
CA TRP A 699 -2.89 17.92 27.08
C TRP A 699 -4.22 17.82 26.31
N ASP A 700 -5.31 17.49 27.00
CA ASP A 700 -6.66 17.46 26.40
C ASP A 700 -7.22 18.87 26.15
N ARG A 701 -6.70 19.89 26.83
CA ARG A 701 -7.07 21.30 26.69
C ARG A 701 -5.84 22.19 26.69
N CYS A 702 -5.89 23.30 25.96
CA CYS A 702 -4.78 24.25 25.92
C CYS A 702 -4.49 24.80 27.34
N PRO A 703 -3.27 24.65 27.89
CA PRO A 703 -2.94 25.20 29.22
C PRO A 703 -3.11 26.72 29.31
N LYS A 704 -2.99 27.44 28.19
CA LYS A 704 -3.10 28.92 28.15
C LYS A 704 -4.52 29.44 27.95
N CYS A 705 -5.29 28.86 27.02
CA CYS A 705 -6.63 29.36 26.67
C CYS A 705 -7.79 28.42 27.04
N GLN A 706 -7.48 27.27 27.65
CA GLN A 706 -8.43 26.27 28.16
C GLN A 706 -9.40 25.67 27.14
N ASN A 707 -9.20 25.92 25.85
CA ASN A 707 -10.07 25.42 24.77
C ASN A 707 -9.58 24.06 24.26
N ILE A 708 -10.51 23.11 24.16
CA ILE A 708 -10.30 21.73 23.71
C ILE A 708 -10.29 21.63 22.17
N ALA A 709 -11.19 22.33 21.49
CA ALA A 709 -11.33 22.25 20.03
C ALA A 709 -10.13 22.83 19.26
N THR A 710 -9.27 23.60 19.95
CA THR A 710 -8.11 24.26 19.35
C THR A 710 -6.81 23.46 19.43
N VAL A 711 -6.78 22.38 20.22
CA VAL A 711 -5.54 21.60 20.41
C VAL A 711 -5.40 20.48 19.39
N ILE A 712 -4.14 20.20 19.02
CA ILE A 712 -3.74 18.99 18.31
C ILE A 712 -2.62 18.36 19.12
N GLN A 713 -2.80 17.11 19.51
CA GLN A 713 -1.77 16.31 20.16
C GLN A 713 -0.95 15.55 19.11
N TYR A 714 0.35 15.51 19.33
CA TYR A 714 1.33 14.80 18.52
C TYR A 714 2.09 13.80 19.38
N GLY A 715 2.51 12.73 18.76
CA GLY A 715 3.47 11.79 19.33
C GLY A 715 4.13 11.01 18.21
N ARG A 716 5.04 10.11 18.61
CA ARG A 716 5.72 9.20 17.69
C ARG A 716 4.93 7.89 17.53
N THR A 717 4.49 7.58 16.32
CA THR A 717 4.46 6.17 15.93
C THR A 717 5.88 5.79 15.52
N PRO A 718 6.34 4.56 15.73
CA PRO A 718 7.78 4.26 15.66
C PRO A 718 8.56 4.89 14.47
N PRO A 719 8.02 4.95 13.23
CA PRO A 719 8.73 5.60 12.12
C PRO A 719 8.61 7.13 12.05
N LEU A 720 7.57 7.75 12.62
CA LEU A 720 7.22 9.17 12.37
C LEU A 720 6.52 9.84 13.55
N VAL A 721 6.82 11.13 13.76
CA VAL A 721 6.00 11.99 14.61
C VAL A 721 4.82 12.50 13.79
N LYS A 722 3.59 12.24 14.23
CA LYS A 722 2.37 12.67 13.53
C LYS A 722 1.24 12.97 14.52
N PRO A 723 0.21 13.74 14.12
CA PRO A 723 -0.95 13.95 14.98
C PRO A 723 -1.58 12.63 15.42
N ILE A 724 -1.96 12.51 16.69
CA ILE A 724 -2.48 11.26 17.28
C ILE A 724 -3.77 10.79 16.59
N TYR A 725 -4.59 11.72 16.08
CA TYR A 725 -5.79 11.37 15.30
C TYR A 725 -5.50 10.71 13.95
N ARG A 726 -4.24 10.74 13.47
CA ARG A 726 -3.75 10.03 12.27
C ARG A 726 -3.07 8.69 12.58
N TRP A 727 -3.01 8.28 13.85
CA TRP A 727 -2.53 6.94 14.23
C TRP A 727 -3.58 5.90 13.89
N THR A 728 -3.15 4.64 13.71
CA THR A 728 -4.09 3.50 13.64
C THR A 728 -4.92 3.41 14.92
N VAL A 729 -6.09 2.77 14.82
CA VAL A 729 -7.02 2.66 15.96
C VAL A 729 -6.34 1.90 17.09
N GLU A 730 -5.61 0.85 16.76
CA GLU A 730 -4.88 -0.02 17.68
C GLU A 730 -3.77 0.74 18.41
N LYS A 731 -2.90 1.47 17.69
CA LYS A 731 -1.82 2.23 18.32
C LYS A 731 -2.34 3.37 19.20
N ARG A 732 -3.46 3.99 18.81
CA ARG A 732 -4.09 5.06 19.59
C ARG A 732 -4.73 4.54 20.88
N ALA A 733 -5.45 3.41 20.79
CA ALA A 733 -6.10 2.80 21.95
C ALA A 733 -5.07 2.35 23.00
N ASN A 734 -3.90 1.88 22.56
CA ASN A 734 -2.85 1.38 23.44
C ASN A 734 -1.83 2.45 23.89
N MET A 735 -1.92 3.67 23.35
CA MET A 735 -1.03 4.79 23.70
C MET A 735 -0.87 5.02 25.22
N PRO A 736 -1.94 5.01 26.05
CA PRO A 736 -1.81 5.26 27.49
C PRO A 736 -1.00 4.20 28.27
N PHE A 737 -0.75 3.04 27.66
CA PHE A 737 -0.06 1.91 28.30
C PHE A 737 1.42 1.84 27.93
N ARG A 738 1.90 2.71 27.04
CA ARG A 738 3.33 2.79 26.73
C ARG A 738 4.10 3.19 27.99
N LYS A 739 5.19 2.45 28.25
CA LYS A 739 6.11 2.76 29.35
C LYS A 739 6.85 4.05 29.02
N THR A 740 6.62 5.08 29.85
CA THR A 740 7.45 6.29 29.86
C THR A 740 8.57 6.14 30.89
N TYR A 741 9.75 6.64 30.54
CA TYR A 741 10.94 6.66 31.39
C TYR A 741 11.12 8.04 32.03
N GLY A 742 11.37 8.04 33.33
CA GLY A 742 11.52 9.25 34.15
C GLY A 742 12.85 9.28 34.91
N VAL A 743 12.93 10.15 35.92
CA VAL A 743 14.14 10.36 36.73
C VAL A 743 14.69 9.05 37.30
N LYS A 744 13.80 8.22 37.87
CA LYS A 744 14.16 6.93 38.51
C LYS A 744 14.78 5.91 37.55
N ASP A 745 14.51 6.04 36.26
CA ASP A 745 15.04 5.14 35.24
C ASP A 745 16.39 5.63 34.68
N PHE A 746 16.61 6.96 34.68
CA PHE A 746 17.82 7.57 34.11
C PHE A 746 18.95 7.76 35.13
N GLU A 747 18.64 8.15 36.38
CA GLU A 747 19.65 8.35 37.44
C GLU A 747 20.60 7.16 37.64
N PRO A 748 20.14 5.89 37.66
CA PRO A 748 21.03 4.75 37.80
C PRO A 748 22.05 4.65 36.66
N LEU A 749 21.64 4.94 35.42
CA LEU A 749 22.52 4.89 34.24
C LEU A 749 23.58 6.00 34.29
N ILE A 750 23.15 7.19 34.68
CA ILE A 750 24.03 8.36 34.79
C ILE A 750 25.06 8.17 35.91
N SER A 751 24.67 7.52 37.00
CA SER A 751 25.56 7.19 38.12
C SER A 751 26.66 6.20 37.69
N ILE A 752 26.32 5.23 36.84
CA ILE A 752 27.30 4.30 36.24
C ILE A 752 28.30 5.07 35.35
N LEU A 753 27.85 6.08 34.61
CA LEU A 753 28.74 6.92 33.81
C LEU A 753 29.69 7.76 34.67
N SER A 754 29.21 8.26 35.81
CA SER A 754 29.98 9.14 36.69
C SER A 754 31.01 8.40 37.56
N SER A 755 30.90 7.07 37.63
CA SER A 755 31.78 6.17 38.37
C SER A 755 32.77 5.41 37.48
N ALA A 756 32.66 5.56 36.16
CA ALA A 756 33.54 5.00 35.14
C ALA A 756 34.42 6.10 34.55
#